data_AF-A0A8T4QSN8-F1
#
_entry.id   AF-A0A8T4QSN8-F1
#
_cell.length_a   1.000
_cell.length_b   1.000
_cell.length_c   1.000
_cell.angle_alpha   90.00
_cell.angle_beta   90.00
_cell.angle_gamma   90.00
#
_symmetry.space_group_name_H-M   'P 1'
#
loop_
_entity.id
_entity.type
_entity.pdbx_description
1 polymer ?
#
loop_
_entity_poly.entity_id
_entity_poly.type
_entity_poly.pdbx_seq_one_letter_code
_entity_poly.pdbx_strand_id
1 'polypeptide(L)'
;MDKKRLICNSRKAQITIFIIVGMLVLFIFIFLTLFTAKIKTEQLELQGEDIFTKSFKKEALRLFVDTCLKDGMEEGLILLSKQGRLWNDQPGGKEAFQEEITGVQLPEETNEQGGRIFYGLTREVYSQNKFTYPCDDKDSLLPCVYQYPNTAIGFGNREFRVTDFQNDLRKFLIERTVDCVEEFTRKNISRNAEFETTDINLKLTLNDDLISAHVNYPLKFRVGGEEYFHLSQFDFFYPTKIKQLMESAVNFPLSRDQKYVDFVYDENSLKSDTFPHANEVSLQYAACTPGPDKNNDGQADHYICNQTTRSQTYLSLSTTMEKRELANGDDVFLFTPAERTIVDKPGMYQFRIARQNRPPALEYVNRSQCLAQNYDYLVIKDDDQLGSIDINLTAQDPDEDQISFQFVSPNGWSPTISPPERLVIDKPAVRSIPDGRYVITARATDGFLTDEQPIRVLIDRPIQSAISLNVEYQIPFDAQGNLQPYREIFAQRASVASIEDPFVITINTPSQSVGATNEEVELRYLIEGNFVNGFRLPNRHLLQGNILNYDLPSTGNPQGTATFGLVNYAGNIISFIQDQFEYPFRFFDQVTNNGEISLSYSVNYCGEQKRGDSSSLRVTVAECIPHNNSQYPFAYPYHTYQFDGQGMALANFQQIDIGIEAINPFQATHSCCLFNANEPLESSQWKIAADSKTCFVNPRDGCYGGILGFTSGKSGYILEHEERQCDGRRGNICGGNFIHTLPTSPTTNQPELRCGTNNVPDSPQCRNVATECQGQLAWGFKDQDPARLGNEGWCHGTLGCRLFCTEPVVADRDNVVIRDPSLIPFNFNDEVLRRVTSSGTPTTTDTELGVKAHCGCLQNDRTRPNQPGAVCDGNFDGIFEGRCQSDGRCA
;
A
#
# COMPACT_ATOMS: atom_id res chain seq x y z
N MET A 1 -82.14 -132.20 -19.71
CA MET A 1 -80.75 -132.54 -19.36
C MET A 1 -80.36 -131.73 -18.14
N ASP A 2 -80.10 -132.44 -17.05
CA ASP A 2 -79.65 -131.93 -15.76
C ASP A 2 -78.39 -131.07 -15.85
N LYS A 3 -78.41 -129.92 -15.16
CA LYS A 3 -77.28 -129.50 -14.33
C LYS A 3 -77.72 -128.52 -13.24
N LYS A 4 -77.93 -129.08 -12.04
CA LYS A 4 -77.94 -128.35 -10.76
C LYS A 4 -76.61 -127.60 -10.57
N ARG A 5 -76.66 -126.36 -10.09
CA ARG A 5 -75.66 -125.82 -9.17
C ARG A 5 -76.30 -125.00 -8.05
N LEU A 6 -75.87 -125.36 -6.85
CA LEU A 6 -76.32 -124.91 -5.52
C LEU A 6 -75.99 -123.44 -5.25
N ILE A 7 -76.93 -122.77 -4.57
CA ILE A 7 -76.78 -121.47 -3.90
C ILE A 7 -76.50 -121.75 -2.43
N CYS A 8 -75.32 -121.37 -1.93
CA CYS A 8 -75.01 -121.34 -0.50
C CYS A 8 -75.46 -120.00 0.11
N ASN A 9 -76.49 -120.03 0.94
CA ASN A 9 -77.00 -118.88 1.69
C ASN A 9 -76.21 -118.68 3.00
N SER A 10 -75.36 -117.65 3.05
CA SER A 10 -74.78 -117.12 4.28
C SER A 10 -75.62 -115.94 4.79
N ARG A 11 -76.37 -116.12 5.90
CA ARG A 11 -77.17 -115.05 6.54
C ARG A 11 -76.34 -113.85 7.01
N LYS A 12 -75.00 -113.98 7.12
CA LYS A 12 -74.11 -112.86 7.45
C LYS A 12 -73.87 -111.94 6.25
N ALA A 13 -73.89 -112.46 5.02
CA ALA A 13 -73.71 -111.65 3.80
C ALA A 13 -74.92 -110.74 3.50
N GLN A 14 -76.14 -111.17 3.82
CA GLN A 14 -77.35 -110.35 3.63
C GLN A 14 -77.37 -109.13 4.57
N ILE A 15 -76.96 -109.27 5.83
CA ILE A 15 -76.89 -108.13 6.76
C ILE A 15 -75.79 -107.15 6.31
N THR A 16 -74.64 -107.63 5.85
CA THR A 16 -73.58 -106.75 5.31
C THR A 16 -74.04 -106.03 4.03
N ILE A 17 -74.80 -106.69 3.15
CA ILE A 17 -75.38 -106.04 1.95
C ILE A 17 -76.39 -104.97 2.34
N PHE A 18 -77.29 -105.22 3.31
CA PHE A 18 -78.24 -104.20 3.76
C PHE A 18 -77.56 -103.02 4.47
N ILE A 19 -76.47 -103.25 5.20
CA ILE A 19 -75.66 -102.17 5.80
C ILE A 19 -74.92 -101.38 4.71
N ILE A 20 -74.34 -102.04 3.72
CA ILE A 20 -73.66 -101.35 2.59
C ILE A 20 -74.67 -100.55 1.77
N VAL A 21 -75.83 -101.12 1.44
CA VAL A 21 -76.89 -100.42 0.70
C VAL A 21 -77.47 -99.27 1.54
N GLY A 22 -77.69 -99.48 2.84
CA GLY A 22 -78.15 -98.43 3.75
C GLY A 22 -77.15 -97.27 3.87
N MET A 23 -75.85 -97.57 4.00
CA MET A 23 -74.80 -96.54 3.98
C MET A 23 -74.73 -95.84 2.62
N LEU A 24 -74.89 -96.57 1.51
CA LEU A 24 -74.82 -95.99 0.16
C LEU A 24 -76.00 -95.05 -0.10
N VAL A 25 -77.21 -95.41 0.35
CA VAL A 25 -78.39 -94.54 0.30
C VAL A 25 -78.22 -93.33 1.23
N LEU A 26 -77.67 -93.51 2.43
CA LEU A 26 -77.37 -92.40 3.35
C LEU A 26 -76.34 -91.44 2.72
N PHE A 27 -75.28 -91.94 2.10
CA PHE A 27 -74.27 -91.13 1.42
C PHE A 27 -74.86 -90.37 0.22
N ILE A 28 -75.71 -91.00 -0.59
CA ILE A 28 -76.42 -90.31 -1.68
C ILE A 28 -77.31 -89.20 -1.11
N PHE A 29 -78.01 -89.46 -0.01
CA PHE A 29 -78.88 -88.47 0.60
C PHE A 29 -78.09 -87.29 1.18
N ILE A 30 -77.01 -87.55 1.93
CA ILE A 30 -76.08 -86.52 2.45
C ILE A 30 -75.46 -85.73 1.30
N PHE A 31 -75.02 -86.40 0.24
CA PHE A 31 -74.47 -85.75 -0.94
C PHE A 31 -75.52 -84.86 -1.62
N LEU A 32 -76.75 -85.34 -1.79
CA LEU A 32 -77.86 -84.55 -2.33
C LEU A 32 -78.19 -83.35 -1.44
N THR A 33 -78.24 -83.48 -0.11
CA THR A 33 -78.48 -82.32 0.76
C THR A 33 -77.33 -81.32 0.72
N LEU A 34 -76.07 -81.77 0.73
CA LEU A 34 -74.92 -80.86 0.60
C LEU A 34 -74.89 -80.18 -0.77
N PHE A 35 -75.21 -80.91 -1.84
CA PHE A 35 -75.29 -80.37 -3.20
C PHE A 35 -76.44 -79.39 -3.36
N THR A 36 -77.62 -79.71 -2.81
CA THR A 36 -78.79 -78.81 -2.85
C THR A 36 -78.58 -77.58 -1.97
N ALA A 37 -77.92 -77.73 -0.82
CA ALA A 37 -77.50 -76.61 0.01
C ALA A 37 -76.54 -75.70 -0.76
N LYS A 38 -75.53 -76.27 -1.42
CA LYS A 38 -74.57 -75.50 -2.24
C LYS A 38 -75.27 -74.76 -3.39
N ILE A 39 -76.17 -75.43 -4.13
CA ILE A 39 -76.95 -74.78 -5.21
C ILE A 39 -77.86 -73.69 -4.66
N LYS A 40 -78.54 -73.92 -3.52
CA LYS A 40 -79.39 -72.89 -2.92
C LYS A 40 -78.58 -71.71 -2.41
N THR A 41 -77.41 -71.92 -1.84
CA THR A 41 -76.50 -70.84 -1.44
C THR A 41 -76.06 -70.03 -2.66
N GLU A 42 -75.67 -70.70 -3.75
CA GLU A 42 -75.26 -70.04 -5.00
C GLU A 42 -76.44 -69.29 -5.67
N GLN A 43 -77.65 -69.86 -5.65
CA GLN A 43 -78.85 -69.17 -6.14
C GLN A 43 -79.28 -68.00 -5.25
N LEU A 44 -79.11 -68.11 -3.92
CA LEU A 44 -79.40 -67.02 -2.99
C LEU A 44 -78.35 -65.90 -3.12
N GLU A 45 -77.09 -66.23 -3.38
CA GLU A 45 -76.03 -65.26 -3.71
C GLU A 45 -76.38 -64.54 -5.03
N LEU A 46 -76.75 -65.27 -6.09
CA LEU A 46 -77.17 -64.68 -7.37
C LEU A 46 -78.44 -63.82 -7.25
N GLN A 47 -79.44 -64.24 -6.48
CA GLN A 47 -80.64 -63.43 -6.22
C GLN A 47 -80.35 -62.23 -5.33
N GLY A 48 -79.43 -62.37 -4.37
CA GLY A 48 -78.89 -61.28 -3.58
C GLY A 48 -78.21 -60.24 -4.48
N GLU A 49 -77.36 -60.69 -5.40
CA GLU A 49 -76.70 -59.85 -6.40
C GLU A 49 -77.71 -59.10 -7.29
N ASP A 50 -78.76 -59.76 -7.79
CA ASP A 50 -79.82 -59.12 -8.61
C ASP A 50 -80.64 -58.07 -7.84
N ILE A 51 -80.95 -58.33 -6.56
CA ILE A 51 -81.68 -57.36 -5.72
C ILE A 51 -80.80 -56.17 -5.35
N PHE A 52 -79.53 -56.42 -5.02
CA PHE A 52 -78.56 -55.37 -4.69
C PHE A 52 -78.27 -54.49 -5.91
N THR A 53 -78.00 -55.08 -7.08
CA THR A 53 -77.73 -54.34 -8.33
C THR A 53 -78.92 -53.48 -8.78
N LYS A 54 -80.16 -53.96 -8.64
CA LYS A 54 -81.37 -53.17 -8.97
C LYS A 54 -81.65 -52.05 -7.96
N SER A 55 -81.22 -52.21 -6.71
CA SER A 55 -81.46 -51.23 -5.64
C SER A 55 -80.34 -50.18 -5.53
N PHE A 56 -79.14 -50.47 -6.03
CA PHE A 56 -78.01 -49.56 -6.10
C PHE A 56 -78.25 -48.47 -7.15
N LYS A 57 -79.01 -47.44 -6.76
CA LYS A 57 -79.19 -46.23 -7.57
C LYS A 57 -77.86 -45.49 -7.71
N LYS A 58 -77.68 -44.81 -8.84
CA LYS A 58 -76.55 -43.90 -9.14
C LYS A 58 -76.09 -43.04 -7.96
N GLU A 59 -77.05 -42.55 -7.18
CA GLU A 59 -76.77 -41.69 -6.03
C GLU A 59 -76.13 -42.43 -4.85
N ALA A 60 -76.42 -43.71 -4.64
CA ALA A 60 -75.84 -44.49 -3.53
C ALA A 60 -74.34 -44.71 -3.74
N LEU A 61 -73.92 -45.05 -4.96
CA LEU A 61 -72.48 -45.20 -5.25
C LEU A 61 -71.77 -43.85 -5.23
N ARG A 62 -72.42 -42.78 -5.72
CA ARG A 62 -71.88 -41.43 -5.58
C ARG A 62 -71.67 -41.05 -4.12
N LEU A 63 -72.67 -41.23 -3.25
CA LEU A 63 -72.57 -40.99 -1.80
C LEU A 63 -71.50 -41.85 -1.14
N PHE A 64 -71.31 -43.08 -1.63
CA PHE A 64 -70.25 -43.95 -1.14
C PHE A 64 -68.85 -43.42 -1.55
N VAL A 65 -68.64 -43.06 -2.81
CA VAL A 65 -67.38 -42.44 -3.26
C VAL A 65 -67.13 -41.12 -2.53
N ASP A 66 -68.19 -40.32 -2.29
CA ASP A 66 -68.14 -39.10 -1.49
C ASP A 66 -67.67 -39.38 -0.05
N THR A 67 -68.16 -40.47 0.55
CA THR A 67 -67.71 -40.94 1.87
C THR A 67 -66.25 -41.38 1.85
N CYS A 68 -65.82 -42.16 0.85
CA CYS A 68 -64.42 -42.54 0.68
C CYS A 68 -63.51 -41.32 0.51
N LEU A 69 -63.93 -40.32 -0.28
CA LEU A 69 -63.19 -39.08 -0.46
C LEU A 69 -63.12 -38.27 0.82
N LYS A 70 -64.21 -38.21 1.59
CA LYS A 70 -64.24 -37.52 2.89
C LYS A 70 -63.32 -38.19 3.91
N ASP A 71 -63.40 -39.51 4.05
CA ASP A 71 -62.55 -40.28 4.97
C ASP A 71 -61.08 -40.18 4.54
N GLY A 72 -60.80 -40.33 3.24
CA GLY A 72 -59.47 -40.13 2.67
C GLY A 72 -58.95 -38.70 2.83
N MET A 73 -59.82 -37.69 2.78
CA MET A 73 -59.45 -36.30 3.04
C MET A 73 -59.07 -36.10 4.50
N GLU A 74 -59.84 -36.63 5.44
CA GLU A 74 -59.52 -36.59 6.88
C GLU A 74 -58.18 -37.30 7.16
N GLU A 75 -58.02 -38.54 6.69
CA GLU A 75 -56.79 -39.33 6.88
C GLU A 75 -55.57 -38.63 6.24
N GLY A 76 -55.70 -38.18 4.99
CA GLY A 76 -54.64 -37.52 4.26
C GLY A 76 -54.22 -36.19 4.88
N LEU A 77 -55.18 -35.39 5.36
CA LEU A 77 -54.89 -34.14 6.07
C LEU A 77 -54.22 -34.38 7.43
N ILE A 78 -54.61 -35.41 8.18
CA ILE A 78 -53.94 -35.77 9.44
C ILE A 78 -52.50 -36.22 9.18
N LEU A 79 -52.29 -37.04 8.14
CA LEU A 79 -50.96 -37.54 7.80
C LEU A 79 -50.06 -36.40 7.33
N LEU A 80 -50.54 -35.58 6.38
CA LEU A 80 -49.84 -34.40 5.88
C LEU A 80 -49.60 -33.35 6.97
N SER A 81 -50.53 -33.14 7.91
CA SER A 81 -50.30 -32.20 8.99
C SER A 81 -49.13 -32.67 9.85
N LYS A 82 -49.05 -33.95 10.18
CA LYS A 82 -47.98 -34.48 11.03
C LYS A 82 -46.61 -34.50 10.36
N GLN A 83 -46.57 -34.64 9.03
CA GLN A 83 -45.33 -34.87 8.29
C GLN A 83 -44.91 -33.69 7.39
N GLY A 84 -45.80 -32.73 7.14
CA GLY A 84 -45.62 -31.65 6.17
C GLY A 84 -45.78 -32.09 4.71
N ARG A 85 -45.27 -33.27 4.34
CA ARG A 85 -45.31 -33.90 3.00
C ARG A 85 -45.65 -35.39 3.13
N LEU A 86 -46.02 -36.03 2.02
CA LEU A 86 -46.15 -37.49 1.96
C LEU A 86 -44.91 -38.13 1.34
N TRP A 87 -44.41 -39.17 2.00
CA TRP A 87 -43.21 -39.90 1.59
C TRP A 87 -43.54 -40.93 0.51
N ASN A 88 -42.58 -41.27 -0.34
CA ASN A 88 -42.76 -42.17 -1.48
C ASN A 88 -43.15 -43.62 -1.11
N ASP A 89 -43.00 -44.01 0.16
CA ASP A 89 -43.48 -45.28 0.71
C ASP A 89 -44.92 -45.19 1.26
N GLN A 90 -45.58 -44.05 1.09
CA GLN A 90 -46.96 -43.78 1.47
C GLN A 90 -47.83 -43.48 0.24
N PRO A 91 -49.16 -43.69 0.35
CA PRO A 91 -50.06 -43.43 -0.77
C PRO A 91 -49.94 -42.00 -1.30
N GLY A 92 -49.65 -41.86 -2.60
CA GLY A 92 -49.55 -40.58 -3.28
C GLY A 92 -48.32 -39.73 -2.98
N GLY A 93 -47.40 -40.18 -2.13
CA GLY A 93 -46.13 -39.51 -1.88
C GLY A 93 -45.16 -39.66 -3.05
N LYS A 94 -44.24 -38.70 -3.18
CA LYS A 94 -43.21 -38.70 -4.24
C LYS A 94 -41.80 -38.52 -3.72
N GLU A 95 -41.67 -37.86 -2.58
CA GLU A 95 -40.38 -37.54 -2.00
C GLU A 95 -39.85 -38.74 -1.21
N ALA A 96 -38.60 -39.13 -1.45
CA ALA A 96 -37.98 -40.16 -0.63
C ALA A 96 -37.56 -39.55 0.71
N PHE A 97 -37.90 -40.21 1.81
CA PHE A 97 -37.42 -39.77 3.12
C PHE A 97 -35.92 -40.06 3.26
N GLN A 98 -35.15 -39.02 3.53
CA GLN A 98 -33.73 -39.09 3.89
C GLN A 98 -33.50 -38.19 5.11
N GLU A 99 -33.13 -38.81 6.23
CA GLU A 99 -32.79 -38.14 7.49
C GLU A 99 -31.71 -37.08 7.24
N GLU A 100 -31.86 -35.88 7.85
CA GLU A 100 -30.96 -34.73 7.71
C GLU A 100 -30.85 -34.14 6.29
N ILE A 101 -31.62 -34.64 5.32
CA ILE A 101 -31.61 -34.14 3.93
C ILE A 101 -32.99 -33.61 3.55
N THR A 102 -34.02 -34.45 3.58
CA THR A 102 -35.39 -34.07 3.19
C THR A 102 -36.31 -33.92 4.40
N GLY A 103 -35.91 -34.44 5.56
CA GLY A 103 -36.67 -34.35 6.79
C GLY A 103 -35.90 -34.87 8.00
N VAL A 104 -36.56 -34.84 9.15
CA VAL A 104 -36.07 -35.30 10.45
C VAL A 104 -37.01 -36.33 11.06
N GLN A 105 -36.48 -37.33 11.74
CA GLN A 105 -37.23 -38.35 12.46
C GLN A 105 -37.24 -38.04 13.96
N LEU A 106 -38.43 -37.79 14.52
CA LEU A 106 -38.58 -37.60 15.96
C LEU A 106 -38.29 -38.92 16.73
N PRO A 107 -37.40 -38.91 17.75
CA PRO A 107 -37.03 -40.12 18.50
C PRO A 107 -38.18 -40.74 19.30
N GLU A 108 -39.11 -39.91 19.78
CA GLU A 108 -40.20 -40.31 20.69
C GLU A 108 -41.35 -41.03 19.97
N GLU A 109 -41.42 -40.92 18.65
CA GLU A 109 -42.50 -41.49 17.82
C GLU A 109 -41.96 -42.67 17.00
N THR A 110 -41.70 -43.79 17.68
CA THR A 110 -41.15 -45.02 17.08
C THR A 110 -42.12 -45.75 16.14
N ASN A 111 -43.38 -45.32 16.07
CA ASN A 111 -44.31 -45.82 15.06
C ASN A 111 -43.95 -45.19 13.70
N GLU A 112 -43.54 -46.02 12.76
CA GLU A 112 -42.94 -45.70 11.43
C GLU A 112 -43.69 -44.66 10.57
N GLN A 113 -44.91 -44.28 10.93
CA GLN A 113 -45.78 -43.39 10.15
C GLN A 113 -46.03 -42.01 10.80
N GLY A 114 -45.53 -41.73 12.01
CA GLY A 114 -45.82 -40.47 12.72
C GLY A 114 -44.66 -39.47 12.78
N GLY A 115 -43.45 -39.98 12.97
CA GLY A 115 -42.31 -39.15 13.39
C GLY A 115 -41.47 -38.52 12.28
N ARG A 116 -41.73 -38.82 11.00
CA ARG A 116 -40.99 -38.25 9.85
C ARG A 116 -41.53 -36.88 9.48
N ILE A 117 -40.78 -35.82 9.74
CA ILE A 117 -41.18 -34.43 9.51
C ILE A 117 -40.37 -33.83 8.38
N PHE A 118 -41.03 -33.22 7.40
CA PHE A 118 -40.39 -32.58 6.26
C PHE A 118 -39.68 -31.28 6.66
N TYR A 119 -38.50 -31.03 6.08
CA TYR A 119 -37.85 -29.72 6.21
C TYR A 119 -38.52 -28.71 5.28
N GLY A 120 -39.12 -27.68 5.86
CA GLY A 120 -39.66 -26.56 5.10
C GLY A 120 -38.58 -25.59 4.61
N LEU A 121 -37.47 -25.55 5.34
CA LEU A 121 -36.25 -24.83 5.01
C LEU A 121 -35.07 -25.75 5.30
N THR A 122 -34.31 -26.09 4.27
CA THR A 122 -33.08 -26.87 4.41
C THR A 122 -31.88 -25.94 4.30
N ARG A 123 -30.75 -26.33 4.90
CA ARG A 123 -29.49 -25.68 4.53
C ARG A 123 -29.20 -26.04 3.07
N GLU A 124 -28.71 -25.09 2.29
CA GLU A 124 -28.14 -25.44 0.99
C GLU A 124 -26.93 -26.36 1.23
N VAL A 125 -26.61 -27.26 0.29
CA VAL A 125 -25.42 -28.13 0.43
C VAL A 125 -24.17 -27.28 0.28
N TYR A 126 -23.85 -26.52 1.34
CA TYR A 126 -22.59 -25.85 1.54
C TYR A 126 -21.54 -26.95 1.56
N SER A 127 -20.74 -27.05 0.49
CA SER A 127 -19.61 -27.98 0.47
C SER A 127 -18.79 -27.74 1.73
N GLN A 128 -18.59 -28.77 2.57
CA GLN A 128 -18.28 -28.76 4.01
C GLN A 128 -17.19 -27.80 4.58
N ASN A 129 -16.53 -27.01 3.75
CA ASN A 129 -16.28 -25.58 3.96
C ASN A 129 -15.50 -25.12 2.72
N LYS A 130 -15.51 -23.82 2.42
CA LYS A 130 -14.15 -23.23 2.42
C LYS A 130 -14.00 -22.05 3.34
N PHE A 131 -15.03 -21.21 3.59
CA PHE A 131 -15.10 -20.15 4.62
C PHE A 131 -16.56 -19.59 4.68
N THR A 132 -17.51 -20.29 5.28
CA THR A 132 -18.85 -20.46 4.69
C THR A 132 -20.03 -19.71 5.33
N TYR A 133 -20.61 -18.81 4.54
CA TYR A 133 -22.01 -18.34 4.54
C TYR A 133 -22.85 -19.17 3.54
N PRO A 134 -24.12 -18.88 3.19
CA PRO A 134 -24.47 -19.08 1.78
C PRO A 134 -23.68 -18.12 0.89
N CYS A 135 -22.64 -18.65 0.26
CA CYS A 135 -21.84 -18.02 -0.79
C CYS A 135 -22.20 -18.69 -2.12
N ASP A 136 -22.63 -17.91 -3.11
CA ASP A 136 -23.23 -18.43 -4.35
C ASP A 136 -22.19 -18.88 -5.41
N ASP A 137 -20.90 -18.59 -5.19
CA ASP A 137 -19.86 -18.84 -6.19
C ASP A 137 -18.94 -20.00 -5.83
N LYS A 138 -19.25 -21.18 -6.40
CA LYS A 138 -18.41 -22.40 -6.33
C LYS A 138 -16.98 -22.22 -6.88
N ASP A 139 -16.69 -21.11 -7.57
CA ASP A 139 -15.42 -20.84 -8.24
C ASP A 139 -14.60 -19.69 -7.62
N SER A 140 -15.07 -19.07 -6.54
CA SER A 140 -14.38 -17.95 -5.89
C SER A 140 -13.22 -18.42 -5.00
N LEU A 141 -11.98 -18.03 -5.34
CA LEU A 141 -10.82 -18.13 -4.43
C LEU A 141 -10.89 -17.14 -3.25
N LEU A 142 -11.89 -16.26 -3.24
CA LEU A 142 -12.08 -15.24 -2.23
C LEU A 142 -12.94 -15.80 -1.08
N PRO A 143 -12.63 -15.43 0.18
CA PRO A 143 -13.48 -15.75 1.32
C PRO A 143 -14.87 -15.15 1.12
N CYS A 144 -15.88 -15.77 1.73
CA CYS A 144 -17.22 -15.23 1.68
C CYS A 144 -17.28 -13.87 2.37
N VAL A 145 -17.88 -12.89 1.70
CA VAL A 145 -18.03 -11.53 2.21
C VAL A 145 -19.49 -11.33 2.56
N TYR A 146 -19.84 -11.60 3.82
CA TYR A 146 -21.13 -11.20 4.36
C TYR A 146 -21.01 -9.86 5.07
N GLN A 147 -21.91 -8.93 4.77
CA GLN A 147 -22.06 -7.69 5.50
C GLN A 147 -23.51 -7.60 5.96
N TYR A 148 -23.70 -7.41 7.26
CA TYR A 148 -25.05 -7.23 7.79
C TYR A 148 -25.52 -5.80 7.50
N PRO A 149 -26.75 -5.60 6.99
CA PRO A 149 -27.71 -6.60 6.53
C PRO A 149 -27.57 -6.90 5.04
N ASN A 150 -27.47 -8.17 4.64
CA ASN A 150 -27.56 -8.55 3.22
C ASN A 150 -28.82 -9.39 2.98
N THR A 151 -29.79 -8.81 2.26
CA THR A 151 -31.07 -9.45 1.95
C THR A 151 -31.16 -9.97 0.51
N ALA A 152 -30.06 -9.84 -0.25
CA ALA A 152 -29.96 -10.38 -1.61
C ALA A 152 -29.66 -11.88 -1.61
N ILE A 153 -29.07 -12.39 -0.52
CA ILE A 153 -28.72 -13.80 -0.30
C ILE A 153 -29.85 -14.50 0.47
N GLY A 154 -30.10 -15.77 0.17
CA GLY A 154 -31.03 -16.61 0.91
C GLY A 154 -30.34 -17.51 1.94
N PHE A 155 -30.87 -17.55 3.16
CA PHE A 155 -30.46 -18.41 4.27
C PHE A 155 -31.07 -19.80 4.16
N GLY A 156 -30.59 -20.57 3.17
CA GLY A 156 -31.04 -21.92 2.87
C GLY A 156 -32.05 -22.01 1.72
N ASN A 157 -32.48 -23.24 1.44
CA ASN A 157 -33.39 -23.57 0.35
C ASN A 157 -34.80 -23.82 0.89
N ARG A 158 -35.74 -22.98 0.45
CA ARG A 158 -37.16 -23.17 0.79
C ARG A 158 -37.75 -24.30 -0.05
N GLU A 159 -37.96 -25.42 0.60
CA GLU A 159 -38.47 -26.65 -0.01
C GLU A 159 -40.01 -26.77 0.06
N PHE A 160 -40.65 -26.07 0.99
CA PHE A 160 -42.09 -26.16 1.16
C PHE A 160 -42.87 -25.21 0.22
N ARG A 161 -43.84 -25.75 -0.52
CA ARG A 161 -44.81 -24.98 -1.30
C ARG A 161 -46.22 -25.52 -1.06
N VAL A 162 -47.20 -24.62 -0.99
CA VAL A 162 -48.62 -24.98 -0.85
C VAL A 162 -49.11 -25.89 -2.00
N THR A 163 -48.53 -25.73 -3.19
CA THR A 163 -48.83 -26.58 -4.36
C THR A 163 -48.39 -28.02 -4.17
N ASP A 164 -47.31 -28.27 -3.43
CA ASP A 164 -46.79 -29.61 -3.22
C ASP A 164 -47.67 -30.37 -2.23
N PHE A 165 -48.08 -29.71 -1.15
CA PHE A 165 -49.12 -30.21 -0.25
C PHE A 165 -50.42 -30.54 -0.99
N GLN A 166 -50.89 -29.64 -1.87
CA GLN A 166 -52.08 -29.89 -2.69
C GLN A 166 -51.90 -31.12 -3.60
N ASN A 167 -50.72 -31.27 -4.21
CA ASN A 167 -50.42 -32.38 -5.11
C ASN A 167 -50.30 -33.72 -4.38
N ASP A 168 -49.73 -33.73 -3.19
CA ASP A 168 -49.61 -34.91 -2.35
C ASP A 168 -50.98 -35.34 -1.84
N LEU A 169 -51.78 -34.41 -1.31
CA LEU A 169 -53.16 -34.68 -0.90
C LEU A 169 -54.01 -35.20 -2.08
N ARG A 170 -53.88 -34.60 -3.26
CA ARG A 170 -54.58 -35.06 -4.47
C ARG A 170 -54.22 -36.49 -4.84
N LYS A 171 -52.94 -36.85 -4.80
CA LYS A 171 -52.49 -38.21 -5.13
C LYS A 171 -52.91 -39.22 -4.07
N PHE A 172 -52.80 -38.86 -2.79
CA PHE A 172 -53.30 -39.66 -1.67
C PHE A 172 -54.80 -39.96 -1.83
N LEU A 173 -55.60 -38.93 -2.13
CA LEU A 173 -57.04 -39.08 -2.35
C LEU A 173 -57.36 -40.00 -3.51
N ILE A 174 -56.62 -39.91 -4.62
CA ILE A 174 -56.78 -40.80 -5.77
C ILE A 174 -56.58 -42.26 -5.35
N GLU A 175 -55.43 -42.58 -4.76
CA GLU A 175 -55.07 -43.96 -4.38
C GLU A 175 -56.02 -44.49 -3.30
N ARG A 176 -56.27 -43.71 -2.25
CA ARG A 176 -57.14 -44.12 -1.14
C ARG A 176 -58.60 -44.30 -1.57
N THR A 177 -59.09 -43.48 -2.49
CA THR A 177 -60.46 -43.61 -3.00
C THR A 177 -60.60 -44.86 -3.86
N VAL A 178 -59.61 -45.17 -4.70
CA VAL A 178 -59.59 -46.41 -5.50
C VAL A 178 -59.61 -47.62 -4.57
N ASP A 179 -58.71 -47.66 -3.59
CA ASP A 179 -58.63 -48.75 -2.59
C ASP A 179 -59.95 -48.91 -1.81
N CYS A 180 -60.54 -47.82 -1.34
CA CYS A 180 -61.81 -47.82 -0.60
C CYS A 180 -62.96 -48.37 -1.45
N VAL A 181 -63.06 -47.96 -2.72
CA VAL A 181 -64.09 -48.42 -3.65
C VAL A 181 -63.92 -49.88 -4.03
N GLU A 182 -62.68 -50.33 -4.27
CA GLU A 182 -62.36 -51.72 -4.55
C GLU A 182 -62.68 -52.62 -3.34
N GLU A 183 -62.24 -52.23 -2.14
CA GLU A 183 -62.49 -52.99 -0.92
C GLU A 183 -64.00 -53.11 -0.65
N PHE A 184 -64.72 -51.98 -0.70
CA PHE A 184 -66.15 -51.98 -0.46
C PHE A 184 -66.89 -52.87 -1.44
N THR A 185 -66.51 -52.83 -2.71
CA THR A 185 -67.23 -53.56 -3.75
C THR A 185 -66.95 -55.06 -3.68
N ARG A 186 -65.70 -55.45 -3.43
CA ARG A 186 -65.32 -56.84 -3.17
C ARG A 186 -66.01 -57.40 -1.93
N LYS A 187 -66.20 -56.58 -0.90
CA LYS A 187 -66.76 -56.99 0.40
C LYS A 187 -68.28 -56.99 0.42
N ASN A 188 -68.92 -56.01 -0.23
CA ASN A 188 -70.35 -55.74 -0.07
C ASN A 188 -71.20 -55.95 -1.34
N ILE A 189 -70.61 -55.97 -2.55
CA ILE A 189 -71.37 -56.15 -3.79
C ILE A 189 -71.20 -57.57 -4.33
N SER A 190 -70.00 -57.94 -4.79
CA SER A 190 -69.70 -59.30 -5.25
C SER A 190 -68.20 -59.55 -5.27
N ARG A 191 -67.78 -60.79 -4.95
CA ARG A 191 -66.39 -61.23 -5.11
C ARG A 191 -65.98 -61.39 -6.57
N ASN A 192 -66.95 -61.53 -7.47
CA ASN A 192 -66.75 -61.73 -8.91
C ASN A 192 -66.99 -60.45 -9.71
N ALA A 193 -67.17 -59.32 -9.04
CA ALA A 193 -67.28 -58.05 -9.71
C ALA A 193 -65.97 -57.70 -10.43
N GLU A 194 -66.05 -57.47 -11.74
CA GLU A 194 -64.95 -56.94 -12.53
C GLU A 194 -65.05 -55.43 -12.58
N PHE A 195 -64.02 -54.77 -12.10
CA PHE A 195 -63.85 -53.34 -12.22
C PHE A 195 -63.04 -53.03 -13.47
N GLU A 196 -63.67 -52.28 -14.38
CA GLU A 196 -62.93 -51.62 -15.45
C GLU A 196 -62.60 -50.21 -14.93
N THR A 197 -61.54 -50.11 -14.11
CA THR A 197 -61.09 -48.81 -13.59
C THR A 197 -60.43 -48.03 -14.72
N THR A 198 -60.99 -46.85 -14.99
CA THR A 198 -60.26 -45.78 -15.68
C THR A 198 -59.65 -44.87 -14.63
N ASP A 199 -58.46 -44.31 -14.89
CA ASP A 199 -57.78 -43.36 -14.01
C ASP A 199 -58.75 -42.29 -13.48
N ILE A 200 -58.87 -42.18 -12.15
CA ILE A 200 -59.61 -41.09 -11.49
C ILE A 200 -58.88 -39.77 -11.76
N ASN A 201 -59.52 -38.86 -12.48
CA ASN A 201 -59.00 -37.52 -12.69
C ASN A 201 -59.57 -36.59 -11.63
N LEU A 202 -58.79 -36.40 -10.57
CA LEU A 202 -59.10 -35.50 -9.47
C LEU A 202 -58.37 -34.16 -9.65
N LYS A 203 -59.12 -33.05 -9.73
CA LYS A 203 -58.57 -31.70 -9.63
C LYS A 203 -58.89 -31.13 -8.25
N LEU A 204 -57.84 -30.96 -7.44
CA LEU A 204 -57.94 -30.39 -6.10
C LEU A 204 -57.59 -28.90 -6.14
N THR A 205 -58.36 -28.06 -5.45
CA THR A 205 -58.07 -26.63 -5.27
C THR A 205 -58.24 -26.26 -3.80
N LEU A 206 -57.16 -25.78 -3.18
CA LEU A 206 -57.19 -25.23 -1.82
C LEU A 206 -57.69 -23.77 -1.86
N ASN A 207 -58.81 -23.50 -1.20
CA ASN A 207 -59.30 -22.15 -0.95
C ASN A 207 -59.14 -21.80 0.53
N ASP A 208 -59.45 -20.55 0.88
CA ASP A 208 -59.19 -20.02 2.22
C ASP A 208 -60.06 -20.68 3.31
N ASP A 209 -61.31 -21.04 2.98
CA ASP A 209 -62.27 -21.65 3.92
C ASP A 209 -62.70 -23.08 3.54
N LEU A 210 -62.24 -23.60 2.40
CA LEU A 210 -62.57 -24.96 1.96
C LEU A 210 -61.56 -25.55 0.97
N ILE A 211 -61.55 -26.87 0.87
CA ILE A 211 -60.94 -27.61 -0.23
C ILE A 211 -62.05 -28.02 -1.19
N SER A 212 -61.84 -27.72 -2.47
CA SER A 212 -62.75 -28.15 -3.54
C SER A 212 -62.07 -29.22 -4.38
N ALA A 213 -62.75 -30.34 -4.59
CA ALA A 213 -62.27 -31.44 -5.39
C ALA A 213 -63.27 -31.70 -6.53
N HIS A 214 -62.84 -31.41 -7.76
CA HIS A 214 -63.60 -31.74 -8.96
C HIS A 214 -63.19 -33.14 -9.40
N VAL A 215 -64.11 -34.09 -9.29
CA VAL A 215 -63.85 -35.51 -9.48
C VAL A 215 -64.42 -35.95 -10.81
N ASN A 216 -63.56 -36.42 -11.71
CA ASN A 216 -63.97 -37.17 -12.89
C ASN A 216 -63.52 -38.62 -12.72
N TYR A 217 -64.45 -39.48 -12.33
CA TYR A 217 -64.18 -40.90 -12.06
C TYR A 217 -65.14 -41.76 -12.88
N PRO A 218 -64.76 -42.16 -14.12
CA PRO A 218 -65.57 -42.97 -15.04
C PRO A 218 -65.73 -44.42 -14.57
N LEU A 219 -66.24 -44.61 -13.35
CA LEU A 219 -66.34 -45.91 -12.72
C LEU A 219 -67.36 -46.78 -13.47
N LYS A 220 -66.86 -47.85 -14.10
CA LYS A 220 -67.67 -48.90 -14.72
C LYS A 220 -67.64 -50.16 -13.89
N PHE A 221 -68.83 -50.71 -13.69
CA PHE A 221 -69.04 -51.89 -12.87
C PHE A 221 -69.69 -52.98 -13.70
N ARG A 222 -69.05 -54.17 -13.77
CA ARG A 222 -69.57 -55.34 -14.48
C ARG A 222 -69.72 -56.52 -13.55
N VAL A 223 -70.90 -57.14 -13.54
CA VAL A 223 -71.18 -58.40 -12.83
C VAL A 223 -71.82 -59.35 -13.83
N GLY A 224 -71.25 -60.54 -14.01
CA GLY A 224 -71.79 -61.51 -14.98
C GLY A 224 -71.81 -61.01 -16.44
N GLY A 225 -70.96 -60.04 -16.81
CA GLY A 225 -70.85 -59.48 -18.16
C GLY A 225 -71.79 -58.31 -18.49
N GLU A 226 -72.77 -58.02 -17.62
CA GLU A 226 -73.66 -56.86 -17.75
C GLU A 226 -73.01 -55.60 -17.14
N GLU A 227 -73.13 -54.47 -17.84
CA GLU A 227 -72.70 -53.15 -17.35
C GLU A 227 -73.85 -52.49 -16.60
N TYR A 228 -73.65 -52.19 -15.32
CA TYR A 228 -74.73 -51.69 -14.47
C TYR A 228 -74.69 -50.17 -14.26
N PHE A 229 -73.54 -49.52 -14.42
CA PHE A 229 -73.37 -48.17 -13.90
C PHE A 229 -72.25 -47.33 -14.54
N HIS A 230 -72.49 -46.01 -14.60
CA HIS A 230 -71.53 -44.99 -15.01
C HIS A 230 -71.66 -43.74 -14.12
N LEU A 231 -70.72 -43.56 -13.19
CA LEU A 231 -70.44 -42.25 -12.58
C LEU A 231 -69.47 -41.54 -13.51
N SER A 232 -69.66 -40.25 -13.78
CA SER A 232 -68.71 -39.50 -14.60
C SER A 232 -68.10 -38.37 -13.81
N GLN A 233 -68.90 -37.41 -13.35
CA GLN A 233 -68.39 -36.17 -12.78
C GLN A 233 -69.22 -35.71 -11.58
N PHE A 234 -68.55 -35.26 -10.52
CA PHE A 234 -69.17 -34.59 -9.37
C PHE A 234 -68.16 -33.71 -8.64
N ASP A 235 -68.68 -32.74 -7.88
CA ASP A 235 -67.88 -31.89 -7.01
C ASP A 235 -68.00 -32.33 -5.56
N PHE A 236 -66.88 -32.29 -4.84
CA PHE A 236 -66.77 -32.52 -3.41
C PHE A 236 -66.17 -31.27 -2.74
N PHE A 237 -66.76 -30.85 -1.61
CA PHE A 237 -66.31 -29.69 -0.85
C PHE A 237 -66.03 -30.11 0.59
N TYR A 238 -64.84 -29.78 1.08
CA TYR A 238 -64.41 -30.08 2.43
C TYR A 238 -64.10 -28.77 3.19
N PRO A 239 -64.92 -28.34 4.16
CA PRO A 239 -64.69 -27.11 4.91
C PRO A 239 -63.42 -27.18 5.75
N THR A 240 -62.48 -26.26 5.56
CA THR A 240 -61.22 -26.20 6.32
C THR A 240 -60.47 -24.90 6.04
N LYS A 241 -59.75 -24.40 7.04
CA LYS A 241 -58.87 -23.23 6.92
C LYS A 241 -57.39 -23.59 6.74
N ILE A 242 -57.09 -24.82 6.31
CA ILE A 242 -55.71 -25.32 6.20
C ILE A 242 -54.82 -24.45 5.31
N LYS A 243 -55.36 -23.86 4.24
CA LYS A 243 -54.60 -22.95 3.37
C LYS A 243 -54.19 -21.69 4.12
N GLN A 244 -55.11 -21.06 4.85
CA GLN A 244 -54.79 -19.89 5.67
C GLN A 244 -53.73 -20.24 6.71
N LEU A 245 -53.85 -21.40 7.38
CA LEU A 245 -52.86 -21.88 8.33
C LEU A 245 -51.48 -22.01 7.66
N MET A 246 -51.40 -22.75 6.56
CA MET A 246 -50.15 -22.96 5.82
C MET A 246 -49.54 -21.66 5.32
N GLU A 247 -50.35 -20.73 4.80
CA GLU A 247 -49.81 -19.48 4.28
C GLU A 247 -49.36 -18.51 5.38
N SER A 248 -50.07 -18.43 6.50
CA SER A 248 -49.78 -17.47 7.57
C SER A 248 -48.77 -18.00 8.59
N ALA A 249 -48.84 -19.27 8.95
CA ALA A 249 -48.02 -19.87 10.01
C ALA A 249 -46.78 -20.60 9.48
N VAL A 250 -46.72 -20.96 8.19
CA VAL A 250 -45.65 -21.81 7.63
C VAL A 250 -44.94 -21.14 6.45
N ASN A 251 -45.61 -20.97 5.32
CA ASN A 251 -44.98 -20.49 4.08
C ASN A 251 -44.52 -19.03 4.17
N PHE A 252 -45.30 -18.14 4.82
CA PHE A 252 -44.86 -16.76 5.05
C PHE A 252 -43.60 -16.70 5.92
N PRO A 253 -43.59 -17.23 7.16
CA PRO A 253 -42.40 -17.14 8.01
C PRO A 253 -41.20 -17.87 7.43
N LEU A 254 -41.34 -19.08 6.86
CA LEU A 254 -40.22 -19.75 6.16
C LEU A 254 -39.63 -18.89 5.03
N SER A 255 -40.47 -18.12 4.34
CA SER A 255 -40.00 -17.19 3.30
C SER A 255 -39.31 -15.95 3.86
N ARG A 256 -39.58 -15.55 5.11
CA ARG A 256 -38.92 -14.43 5.77
C ARG A 256 -37.63 -14.89 6.42
N ASP A 257 -37.66 -16.03 7.10
CA ASP A 257 -36.52 -16.74 7.64
C ASP A 257 -35.47 -17.06 6.57
N GLN A 258 -35.91 -17.53 5.40
CA GLN A 258 -35.01 -17.69 4.25
C GLN A 258 -34.37 -16.37 3.81
N LYS A 259 -35.03 -15.22 3.98
CA LYS A 259 -34.58 -13.95 3.38
C LYS A 259 -33.79 -13.05 4.34
N TYR A 260 -34.12 -13.12 5.63
CA TYR A 260 -33.66 -12.18 6.64
C TYR A 260 -33.03 -12.96 7.78
N VAL A 261 -31.73 -12.76 8.00
CA VAL A 261 -30.98 -13.42 9.08
C VAL A 261 -31.52 -13.09 10.48
N ASP A 262 -32.18 -11.94 10.61
CA ASP A 262 -32.69 -11.39 11.84
C ASP A 262 -34.21 -11.63 12.01
N PHE A 263 -34.82 -12.44 11.15
CA PHE A 263 -36.21 -12.85 11.31
C PHE A 263 -36.33 -13.94 12.36
N VAL A 264 -36.94 -13.62 13.51
CA VAL A 264 -37.23 -14.58 14.57
C VAL A 264 -38.47 -15.41 14.22
N TYR A 265 -38.33 -16.71 13.98
CA TYR A 265 -39.47 -17.57 13.72
C TYR A 265 -40.10 -18.12 15.02
N ASP A 266 -40.86 -17.25 15.70
CA ASP A 266 -41.57 -17.59 16.94
C ASP A 266 -43.05 -17.17 16.94
N GLU A 267 -43.79 -17.57 17.99
CA GLU A 267 -45.21 -17.28 18.10
C GLU A 267 -45.49 -15.77 18.22
N ASN A 268 -44.59 -15.00 18.84
CA ASN A 268 -44.75 -13.56 19.00
C ASN A 268 -44.69 -12.85 17.65
N SER A 269 -43.74 -13.25 16.79
CA SER A 269 -43.58 -12.70 15.44
C SER A 269 -44.78 -13.03 14.55
N LEU A 270 -45.41 -14.20 14.72
CA LEU A 270 -46.65 -14.53 14.02
C LEU A 270 -47.87 -13.75 14.53
N LYS A 271 -47.89 -13.35 15.81
CA LYS A 271 -48.98 -12.55 16.41
C LYS A 271 -48.83 -11.04 16.18
N SER A 272 -47.60 -10.55 15.97
CA SER A 272 -47.29 -9.14 15.74
C SER A 272 -47.65 -8.72 14.33
N ASP A 273 -48.29 -7.55 14.14
CA ASP A 273 -48.65 -7.02 12.81
C ASP A 273 -47.43 -6.71 11.93
N THR A 274 -46.28 -6.48 12.55
CA THR A 274 -45.01 -6.24 11.86
C THR A 274 -43.85 -6.92 12.58
N PHE A 275 -42.78 -7.23 11.85
CA PHE A 275 -41.49 -7.59 12.42
C PHE A 275 -40.40 -6.60 11.95
N PRO A 276 -39.44 -6.26 12.81
CA PRO A 276 -38.29 -5.47 12.42
C PRO A 276 -37.31 -6.32 11.61
N HIS A 277 -36.68 -5.73 10.59
CA HIS A 277 -35.54 -6.32 9.89
C HIS A 277 -34.57 -5.23 9.46
N ALA A 278 -33.29 -5.53 9.39
CA ALA A 278 -32.29 -4.61 8.90
C ALA A 278 -32.24 -4.55 7.35
N ASN A 279 -31.96 -3.37 6.83
CA ASN A 279 -31.83 -3.09 5.40
C ASN A 279 -30.73 -2.05 5.13
N GLU A 280 -29.97 -2.21 4.05
CA GLU A 280 -28.87 -1.30 3.67
C GLU A 280 -29.37 0.09 3.26
N VAL A 281 -30.54 0.16 2.62
CA VAL A 281 -31.07 1.39 2.04
C VAL A 281 -32.28 1.85 2.83
N SER A 282 -32.31 3.15 3.15
CA SER A 282 -33.54 3.81 3.60
C SER A 282 -34.58 3.73 2.47
N LEU A 283 -35.48 2.75 2.58
CA LEU A 283 -36.59 2.63 1.65
C LEU A 283 -37.53 3.81 1.89
N GLN A 284 -37.61 4.70 0.90
CA GLN A 284 -38.45 5.92 0.94
C GLN A 284 -39.95 5.65 1.22
N TYR A 285 -40.38 4.38 1.21
CA TYR A 285 -41.75 3.94 1.40
C TYR A 285 -41.98 3.02 2.62
N ALA A 286 -40.94 2.66 3.37
CA ALA A 286 -41.07 1.84 4.57
C ALA A 286 -40.77 2.65 5.84
N ALA A 287 -41.44 2.31 6.95
CA ALA A 287 -41.18 2.90 8.25
C ALA A 287 -39.84 2.38 8.79
N CYS A 288 -38.75 2.92 8.25
CA CYS A 288 -37.38 2.56 8.65
C CYS A 288 -36.79 3.63 9.56
N THR A 289 -36.08 3.20 10.60
CA THR A 289 -35.29 4.08 11.47
C THR A 289 -33.80 3.77 11.32
N PRO A 290 -32.90 4.77 11.39
CA PRO A 290 -31.47 4.51 11.38
C PRO A 290 -31.08 3.50 12.48
N GLY A 291 -30.25 2.52 12.13
CA GLY A 291 -29.70 1.54 13.06
C GLY A 291 -28.80 2.17 14.12
N PRO A 292 -28.48 1.42 15.19
CA PRO A 292 -27.61 1.91 16.26
C PRO A 292 -26.15 2.06 15.81
N ASP A 293 -25.71 1.24 14.87
CA ASP A 293 -24.34 1.22 14.35
C ASP A 293 -24.12 2.34 13.36
N LYS A 294 -22.97 3.01 13.48
CA LYS A 294 -22.62 4.18 12.67
C LYS A 294 -21.24 4.01 12.05
N ASN A 295 -21.13 4.40 10.77
CA ASN A 295 -19.86 4.52 10.10
C ASN A 295 -19.00 5.65 10.70
N ASN A 296 -17.76 5.75 10.20
CA ASN A 296 -16.81 6.79 10.57
C ASN A 296 -17.32 8.22 10.32
N ASP A 297 -18.31 8.42 9.45
CA ASP A 297 -18.93 9.72 9.15
C ASP A 297 -20.12 10.03 10.08
N GLY A 298 -20.45 9.13 11.02
CA GLY A 298 -21.55 9.27 11.96
C GLY A 298 -22.94 9.00 11.36
N GLN A 299 -23.02 8.50 10.13
CA GLN A 299 -24.26 8.00 9.51
C GLN A 299 -24.50 6.56 9.95
N ALA A 300 -25.77 6.13 10.01
CA ALA A 300 -26.07 4.75 10.37
C ALA A 300 -25.63 3.80 9.24
N ASP A 301 -25.00 2.68 9.60
CA ASP A 301 -24.53 1.67 8.66
C ASP A 301 -25.68 0.93 7.96
N HIS A 302 -26.82 0.84 8.65
CA HIS A 302 -28.03 0.22 8.14
C HIS A 302 -29.28 0.89 8.74
N TYR A 303 -30.45 0.48 8.26
CA TYR A 303 -31.76 0.92 8.74
C TYR A 303 -32.57 -0.28 9.26
N ILE A 304 -33.26 -0.10 10.38
CA ILE A 304 -34.23 -1.07 10.89
C ILE A 304 -35.61 -0.73 10.34
N CYS A 305 -36.16 -1.60 9.51
CA CYS A 305 -37.43 -1.44 8.81
C CYS A 305 -38.49 -2.40 9.36
N ASN A 306 -39.74 -1.96 9.46
CA ASN A 306 -40.84 -2.85 9.84
C ASN A 306 -41.53 -3.44 8.59
N GLN A 307 -41.64 -4.76 8.52
CA GLN A 307 -42.38 -5.46 7.47
C GLN A 307 -43.66 -6.08 8.02
N THR A 308 -44.77 -5.92 7.30
CA THR A 308 -46.08 -6.48 7.68
C THR A 308 -46.08 -8.00 7.64
N THR A 309 -46.61 -8.62 8.70
CA THR A 309 -46.80 -10.06 8.81
C THR A 309 -48.18 -10.48 8.29
N ARG A 310 -48.54 -11.76 8.50
CA ARG A 310 -49.91 -12.28 8.32
C ARG A 310 -50.62 -12.48 9.67
N SER A 311 -50.33 -11.65 10.66
CA SER A 311 -50.88 -11.72 12.02
C SER A 311 -52.40 -11.83 12.07
N GLN A 312 -53.11 -11.00 11.31
CA GLN A 312 -54.57 -10.98 11.32
C GLN A 312 -55.16 -12.32 10.86
N THR A 313 -54.56 -12.92 9.82
CA THR A 313 -54.93 -14.26 9.37
C THR A 313 -54.59 -15.30 10.44
N TYR A 314 -53.37 -15.27 10.99
CA TYR A 314 -52.93 -16.22 12.02
C TYR A 314 -53.81 -16.17 13.29
N LEU A 315 -54.07 -14.98 13.82
CA LEU A 315 -54.94 -14.75 14.98
C LEU A 315 -56.37 -15.22 14.73
N SER A 316 -56.90 -15.08 13.51
CA SER A 316 -58.25 -15.53 13.17
C SER A 316 -58.43 -17.06 13.20
N LEU A 317 -57.32 -17.81 13.19
CA LEU A 317 -57.31 -19.27 13.28
C LEU A 317 -57.22 -19.77 14.73
N SER A 318 -56.99 -18.88 15.70
CA SER A 318 -56.79 -19.22 17.11
C SER A 318 -55.77 -20.37 17.30
N THR A 319 -54.74 -20.40 16.46
CA THR A 319 -53.72 -21.45 16.45
C THR A 319 -52.64 -21.13 17.48
N THR A 320 -52.14 -22.15 18.17
CA THR A 320 -50.95 -22.04 19.04
C THR A 320 -49.74 -22.66 18.36
N MET A 321 -48.56 -22.09 18.59
CA MET A 321 -47.28 -22.58 18.08
C MET A 321 -46.38 -23.03 19.24
N GLU A 322 -45.68 -24.15 19.05
CA GLU A 322 -44.59 -24.62 19.89
C GLU A 322 -43.35 -24.81 19.01
N LYS A 323 -42.21 -24.19 19.38
CA LYS A 323 -40.89 -24.44 18.79
C LYS A 323 -40.17 -25.47 19.65
N ARG A 324 -39.64 -26.54 19.04
CA ARG A 324 -38.82 -27.55 19.70
C ARG A 324 -37.48 -27.68 19.00
N GLU A 325 -36.41 -27.36 19.71
CA GLU A 325 -35.04 -27.58 19.27
C GLU A 325 -34.65 -29.06 19.48
N LEU A 326 -34.00 -29.65 18.49
CA LEU A 326 -33.52 -31.02 18.50
C LEU A 326 -32.03 -31.08 18.87
N ALA A 327 -31.52 -32.28 19.17
CA ALA A 327 -30.13 -32.46 19.62
C ALA A 327 -29.06 -32.10 18.58
N ASN A 328 -29.45 -31.90 17.33
CA ASN A 328 -28.58 -31.46 16.23
C ASN A 328 -28.74 -29.97 15.90
N GLY A 329 -29.52 -29.22 16.70
CA GLY A 329 -29.86 -27.81 16.48
C GLY A 329 -31.07 -27.60 15.54
N ASP A 330 -31.61 -28.66 14.93
CA ASP A 330 -32.77 -28.49 14.05
C ASP A 330 -34.00 -28.08 14.86
N ASP A 331 -34.87 -27.28 14.24
CA ASP A 331 -36.11 -26.84 14.85
C ASP A 331 -37.32 -27.57 14.28
N VAL A 332 -38.24 -27.93 15.16
CA VAL A 332 -39.57 -28.43 14.79
C VAL A 332 -40.62 -27.47 15.29
N PHE A 333 -41.42 -26.95 14.37
CA PHE A 333 -42.54 -26.07 14.67
C PHE A 333 -43.84 -26.87 14.66
N LEU A 334 -44.55 -26.86 15.78
CA LEU A 334 -45.82 -27.55 15.96
C LEU A 334 -46.94 -26.54 16.09
N PHE A 335 -47.87 -26.57 15.14
CA PHE A 335 -49.05 -25.71 15.12
C PHE A 335 -50.29 -26.53 15.50
N THR A 336 -50.97 -26.11 16.56
CA THR A 336 -52.21 -26.73 17.03
C THR A 336 -53.37 -25.78 16.75
N PRO A 337 -54.17 -26.03 15.70
CA PRO A 337 -55.31 -25.18 15.39
C PRO A 337 -56.42 -25.34 16.43
N ALA A 338 -57.17 -24.26 16.70
CA ALA A 338 -58.32 -24.32 17.61
C ALA A 338 -59.44 -25.23 17.07
N GLU A 339 -60.34 -25.64 17.97
CA GLU A 339 -61.52 -26.42 17.60
C GLU A 339 -62.29 -25.74 16.45
N ARG A 340 -62.73 -26.55 15.47
CA ARG A 340 -63.47 -26.12 14.26
C ARG A 340 -62.68 -25.38 13.19
N THR A 341 -61.36 -25.18 13.35
CA THR A 341 -60.51 -24.66 12.27
C THR A 341 -60.37 -25.67 11.12
N ILE A 342 -60.33 -26.97 11.47
CA ILE A 342 -60.31 -28.11 10.55
C ILE A 342 -61.32 -29.14 11.05
N VAL A 343 -62.60 -28.98 10.67
CA VAL A 343 -63.72 -29.90 10.99
C VAL A 343 -63.89 -30.19 12.50
N ASP A 344 -64.94 -30.92 12.88
CA ASP A 344 -65.41 -31.14 14.25
C ASP A 344 -64.53 -32.09 15.11
N LYS A 345 -63.30 -32.44 14.68
CA LYS A 345 -62.38 -33.34 15.41
C LYS A 345 -61.17 -32.56 15.98
N PRO A 346 -61.34 -31.82 17.08
CA PRO A 346 -60.24 -31.09 17.71
C PRO A 346 -59.14 -32.04 18.23
N GLY A 347 -57.88 -31.59 18.19
CA GLY A 347 -56.71 -32.32 18.70
C GLY A 347 -56.13 -33.41 17.79
N MET A 348 -56.81 -33.77 16.69
CA MET A 348 -56.27 -34.75 15.72
C MET A 348 -55.32 -34.11 14.70
N TYR A 349 -55.49 -32.81 14.45
CA TYR A 349 -54.66 -32.05 13.52
C TYR A 349 -53.56 -31.32 14.29
N GLN A 350 -52.32 -31.71 14.05
CA GLN A 350 -51.14 -30.98 14.48
C GLN A 350 -50.29 -30.79 13.24
N PHE A 351 -50.13 -29.55 12.80
CA PHE A 351 -49.28 -29.25 11.66
C PHE A 351 -47.84 -29.16 12.15
N ARG A 352 -46.93 -29.91 11.55
CA ARG A 352 -45.51 -29.95 11.90
C ARG A 352 -44.69 -29.65 10.66
N ILE A 353 -43.65 -28.84 10.84
CA ILE A 353 -42.65 -28.57 9.82
C ILE A 353 -41.32 -28.41 10.53
N ALA A 354 -40.26 -28.94 9.92
CA ALA A 354 -38.92 -28.79 10.44
C ALA A 354 -38.18 -27.67 9.70
N ARG A 355 -37.25 -27.03 10.40
CA ARG A 355 -36.21 -26.16 9.85
C ARG A 355 -34.88 -26.80 10.20
N GLN A 356 -34.04 -26.99 9.19
CA GLN A 356 -32.72 -27.53 9.40
C GLN A 356 -31.79 -26.44 9.95
N ASN A 357 -30.96 -26.78 10.93
CA ASN A 357 -30.00 -25.84 11.51
C ASN A 357 -29.01 -25.30 10.46
N ARG A 358 -28.71 -24.01 10.52
CA ARG A 358 -27.79 -23.27 9.63
C ARG A 358 -26.69 -22.64 10.48
N PRO A 359 -25.47 -22.49 9.93
CA PRO A 359 -24.40 -21.84 10.68
C PRO A 359 -24.73 -20.36 10.95
N PRO A 360 -24.21 -19.79 12.05
CA PRO A 360 -24.23 -18.35 12.27
C PRO A 360 -23.61 -17.61 11.10
N ALA A 361 -24.15 -16.45 10.79
CA ALA A 361 -23.68 -15.54 9.79
C ALA A 361 -22.57 -14.61 10.32
N LEU A 362 -21.30 -14.98 10.17
CA LEU A 362 -20.17 -14.16 10.61
C LEU A 362 -20.01 -12.93 9.70
N GLU A 363 -19.99 -11.74 10.31
CA GLU A 363 -19.75 -10.50 9.58
C GLU A 363 -18.30 -10.42 9.11
N TYR A 364 -18.13 -10.01 7.85
CA TYR A 364 -16.84 -10.01 7.20
C TYR A 364 -15.90 -8.95 7.80
N VAL A 365 -14.93 -9.44 8.56
CA VAL A 365 -13.89 -8.62 9.17
C VAL A 365 -12.95 -8.07 8.10
N ASN A 366 -12.87 -6.75 8.03
CA ASN A 366 -11.88 -6.07 7.23
C ASN A 366 -11.47 -4.72 7.82
N ARG A 367 -10.28 -4.27 7.45
CA ARG A 367 -9.81 -2.90 7.64
C ARG A 367 -8.91 -2.57 6.47
N SER A 368 -9.40 -1.70 5.58
CA SER A 368 -8.65 -1.31 4.38
C SER A 368 -8.42 -2.46 3.39
N GLN A 369 -9.41 -3.34 3.21
CA GLN A 369 -9.24 -4.56 2.42
C GLN A 369 -8.68 -4.33 1.02
N CYS A 370 -7.93 -5.33 0.56
CA CYS A 370 -7.50 -5.40 -0.82
C CYS A 370 -7.36 -6.84 -1.30
N LEU A 371 -8.46 -7.31 -1.87
CA LEU A 371 -8.56 -8.66 -2.41
C LEU A 371 -7.53 -8.91 -3.53
N ALA A 372 -7.24 -7.90 -4.36
CA ALA A 372 -6.24 -7.99 -5.43
C ALA A 372 -4.80 -8.20 -4.90
N GLN A 373 -4.51 -7.73 -3.68
CA GLN A 373 -3.22 -7.94 -3.01
C GLN A 373 -3.32 -9.04 -1.93
N ASN A 374 -4.41 -9.79 -1.86
CA ASN A 374 -4.61 -10.91 -0.95
C ASN A 374 -4.44 -10.53 0.54
N TYR A 375 -5.06 -9.42 0.97
CA TYR A 375 -5.22 -9.08 2.38
C TYR A 375 -6.59 -8.42 2.67
N ASP A 376 -7.10 -8.61 3.89
CA ASP A 376 -8.38 -8.08 4.37
C ASP A 376 -8.18 -6.96 5.39
N TYR A 377 -7.04 -6.99 6.09
CA TYR A 377 -6.74 -6.10 7.22
C TYR A 377 -5.33 -5.52 7.10
N LEU A 378 -5.21 -4.21 6.91
CA LEU A 378 -3.93 -3.51 6.81
C LEU A 378 -3.45 -3.02 8.18
N VAL A 379 -2.18 -3.28 8.48
CA VAL A 379 -1.49 -2.79 9.69
C VAL A 379 -0.19 -2.12 9.24
N ILE A 380 0.02 -0.87 9.63
CA ILE A 380 1.25 -0.13 9.36
C ILE A 380 1.88 0.18 10.70
N LYS A 381 3.05 -0.39 10.98
CA LYS A 381 3.74 -0.16 12.25
C LYS A 381 3.90 1.34 12.52
N ASP A 382 3.70 1.72 13.77
CA ASP A 382 3.78 3.11 14.26
C ASP A 382 2.73 4.09 13.71
N ASP A 383 1.87 3.66 12.79
CA ASP A 383 0.76 4.50 12.33
C ASP A 383 -0.26 4.72 13.45
N ASP A 384 -0.82 5.93 13.50
CA ASP A 384 -1.71 6.28 14.60
C ASP A 384 -3.04 5.53 14.61
N GLN A 385 -3.55 5.20 13.43
CA GLN A 385 -4.83 4.53 13.22
C GLN A 385 -4.65 3.05 12.86
N LEU A 386 -3.59 2.73 12.13
CA LEU A 386 -3.33 1.39 11.57
C LEU A 386 -2.22 0.63 12.31
N GLY A 387 -1.61 1.21 13.35
CA GLY A 387 -0.50 0.58 14.08
C GLY A 387 -0.87 -0.53 15.05
N SER A 388 -2.14 -0.77 15.32
CA SER A 388 -2.64 -1.87 16.17
C SER A 388 -3.53 -2.80 15.38
N ILE A 389 -3.75 -4.01 15.88
CA ILE A 389 -4.82 -4.91 15.43
C ILE A 389 -5.91 -4.84 16.49
N ASP A 390 -7.11 -4.41 16.10
CA ASP A 390 -8.29 -4.41 16.96
C ASP A 390 -9.45 -4.95 16.10
N ILE A 391 -9.77 -6.22 16.31
CA ILE A 391 -10.79 -6.94 15.57
C ILE A 391 -11.90 -7.30 16.55
N ASN A 392 -13.12 -6.85 16.26
CA ASN A 392 -14.31 -7.21 16.99
C ASN A 392 -15.20 -8.05 16.07
N LEU A 393 -15.55 -9.25 16.49
CA LEU A 393 -16.42 -10.15 15.74
C LEU A 393 -17.88 -9.86 16.05
N THR A 394 -18.69 -9.92 15.02
CA THR A 394 -20.15 -9.81 15.06
C THR A 394 -20.71 -10.90 14.16
N ALA A 395 -21.79 -11.53 14.60
CA ALA A 395 -22.50 -12.53 13.82
C ALA A 395 -23.98 -12.49 14.19
N GLN A 396 -24.83 -12.95 13.28
CA GLN A 396 -26.26 -13.18 13.54
C GLN A 396 -26.56 -14.65 13.30
N ASP A 397 -27.41 -15.27 14.09
CA ASP A 397 -27.76 -16.66 13.85
C ASP A 397 -29.15 -16.75 13.21
N PRO A 398 -29.27 -17.30 11.98
CA PRO A 398 -30.56 -17.45 11.32
C PRO A 398 -31.58 -18.27 12.13
N ASP A 399 -31.10 -19.16 13.00
CA ASP A 399 -31.91 -20.09 13.78
C ASP A 399 -32.17 -19.63 15.22
N GLU A 400 -31.77 -18.38 15.51
CA GLU A 400 -31.93 -17.67 16.78
C GLU A 400 -31.16 -18.30 17.96
N ASP A 401 -30.10 -19.05 17.67
CA ASP A 401 -29.26 -19.71 18.66
C ASP A 401 -28.24 -18.78 19.31
N GLN A 402 -27.69 -19.22 20.44
CA GLN A 402 -26.65 -18.46 21.15
C GLN A 402 -25.29 -18.62 20.46
N ILE A 403 -24.77 -17.53 19.92
CA ILE A 403 -23.47 -17.52 19.23
C ILE A 403 -22.31 -17.42 20.24
N SER A 404 -21.25 -18.17 19.99
CA SER A 404 -19.95 -18.05 20.63
C SER A 404 -18.85 -17.81 19.60
N PHE A 405 -17.84 -17.04 20.00
CA PHE A 405 -16.76 -16.59 19.11
C PHE A 405 -15.42 -17.23 19.48
N GLN A 406 -14.57 -17.44 18.48
CA GLN A 406 -13.21 -17.92 18.69
C GLN A 406 -12.25 -17.36 17.64
N PHE A 407 -11.04 -17.00 18.07
CA PHE A 407 -9.91 -16.76 17.18
C PHE A 407 -8.94 -17.95 17.22
N VAL A 408 -8.55 -18.43 16.04
CA VAL A 408 -7.47 -19.39 15.85
C VAL A 408 -6.30 -18.65 15.20
N SER A 409 -5.31 -18.30 16.01
CA SER A 409 -4.09 -17.63 15.56
C SER A 409 -3.07 -18.65 15.03
N PRO A 410 -2.32 -18.32 13.96
CA PRO A 410 -1.23 -19.16 13.48
C PRO A 410 -0.08 -19.20 14.51
N ASN A 411 0.71 -20.28 14.45
CA ASN A 411 1.85 -20.52 15.34
C ASN A 411 2.79 -19.30 15.39
N GLY A 412 3.00 -18.76 16.59
CA GLY A 412 4.02 -17.73 16.85
C GLY A 412 3.51 -16.45 17.51
N TRP A 413 2.20 -16.19 17.52
CA TRP A 413 1.62 -15.05 18.22
C TRP A 413 0.70 -15.52 19.33
N SER A 414 0.81 -14.90 20.51
CA SER A 414 -0.10 -15.11 21.64
C SER A 414 -0.88 -13.83 21.87
N PRO A 415 -1.90 -13.55 21.04
CA PRO A 415 -2.72 -12.37 21.24
C PRO A 415 -3.49 -12.44 22.57
N THR A 416 -3.74 -11.27 23.15
CA THR A 416 -4.69 -11.17 24.27
C THR A 416 -6.10 -11.24 23.69
N ILE A 417 -6.78 -12.35 23.92
CA ILE A 417 -8.19 -12.55 23.57
C ILE A 417 -8.99 -12.34 24.84
N SER A 418 -9.72 -11.23 24.94
CA SER A 418 -10.61 -10.93 26.07
C SER A 418 -11.46 -9.70 25.75
N PRO A 419 -12.79 -9.83 25.56
CA PRO A 419 -13.62 -11.05 25.53
C PRO A 419 -13.39 -11.94 24.27
N PRO A 420 -13.96 -13.16 24.15
CA PRO A 420 -13.70 -14.09 23.03
C PRO A 420 -13.99 -13.53 21.63
N GLU A 421 -14.92 -12.58 21.51
CA GLU A 421 -15.27 -11.86 20.29
C GLU A 421 -14.26 -10.76 19.89
N ARG A 422 -13.34 -10.37 20.78
CA ARG A 422 -12.40 -9.27 20.53
C ARG A 422 -10.94 -9.69 20.61
N LEU A 423 -10.22 -9.41 19.54
CA LEU A 423 -8.79 -9.62 19.39
C LEU A 423 -8.06 -8.27 19.36
N VAL A 424 -7.21 -8.03 20.36
CA VAL A 424 -6.40 -6.81 20.45
C VAL A 424 -4.91 -7.13 20.50
N ILE A 425 -4.15 -6.55 19.58
CA ILE A 425 -2.69 -6.49 19.58
C ILE A 425 -2.30 -5.01 19.51
N ASP A 426 -1.74 -4.49 20.59
CA ASP A 426 -1.37 -3.09 20.72
C ASP A 426 -0.17 -2.71 19.84
N LYS A 427 0.06 -1.40 19.65
CA LYS A 427 1.15 -0.89 18.81
C LYS A 427 2.53 -1.46 19.23
N PRO A 428 2.90 -1.48 20.54
CA PRO A 428 4.17 -2.08 20.98
C PRO A 428 4.33 -3.55 20.60
N ALA A 429 3.29 -4.38 20.74
CA ALA A 429 3.34 -5.78 20.35
C ALA A 429 3.48 -5.93 18.83
N VAL A 430 2.72 -5.16 18.03
CA VAL A 430 2.83 -5.17 16.56
C VAL A 430 4.24 -4.85 16.07
N ARG A 431 4.99 -3.95 16.73
CA ARG A 431 6.39 -3.64 16.36
C ARG A 431 7.30 -4.88 16.39
N SER A 432 7.05 -5.82 17.30
CA SER A 432 7.85 -7.03 17.46
C SER A 432 7.56 -8.11 16.41
N ILE A 433 6.43 -7.98 15.72
CA ILE A 433 6.00 -8.91 14.67
C ILE A 433 6.76 -8.57 13.37
N PRO A 434 7.38 -9.53 12.67
CA PRO A 434 8.03 -9.26 11.38
C PRO A 434 7.05 -8.67 10.34
N ASP A 435 7.57 -7.90 9.39
CA ASP A 435 6.76 -7.44 8.26
C ASP A 435 6.37 -8.66 7.42
N GLY A 436 5.10 -8.78 7.03
CA GLY A 436 4.61 -10.04 6.46
C GLY A 436 3.11 -10.09 6.26
N ARG A 437 2.67 -11.23 5.72
CA ARG A 437 1.25 -11.59 5.59
C ARG A 437 0.95 -12.71 6.55
N TYR A 438 -0.15 -12.55 7.27
CA TYR A 438 -0.58 -13.45 8.33
C TYR A 438 -2.04 -13.78 8.12
N VAL A 439 -2.48 -14.93 8.60
CA VAL A 439 -3.87 -15.37 8.47
C VAL A 439 -4.37 -15.71 9.85
N ILE A 440 -5.35 -14.97 10.34
CA ILE A 440 -6.04 -15.22 11.61
C ILE A 440 -7.40 -15.80 11.26
N THR A 441 -7.78 -16.96 11.81
CA THR A 441 -9.12 -17.51 11.54
C THR A 441 -10.07 -17.05 12.63
N ALA A 442 -11.12 -16.32 12.27
CA ALA A 442 -12.24 -16.01 13.14
C ALA A 442 -13.34 -17.05 12.96
N ARG A 443 -14.05 -17.39 14.04
CA ARG A 443 -15.13 -18.38 14.05
C ARG A 443 -16.32 -17.86 14.84
N ALA A 444 -17.51 -18.11 14.32
CA ALA A 444 -18.77 -17.99 15.04
C ALA A 444 -19.47 -19.36 15.05
N THR A 445 -19.88 -19.84 16.22
CA THR A 445 -20.58 -21.12 16.38
C THR A 445 -21.75 -20.99 17.34
N ASP A 446 -22.88 -21.57 16.94
CA ASP A 446 -24.10 -21.81 17.73
C ASP A 446 -23.96 -23.02 18.67
N GLY A 447 -22.85 -23.77 18.59
CA GLY A 447 -22.63 -25.04 19.29
C GLY A 447 -22.82 -26.29 18.43
N PHE A 448 -23.44 -26.17 17.26
CA PHE A 448 -23.72 -27.26 16.32
C PHE A 448 -22.96 -27.09 15.01
N LEU A 449 -23.02 -25.90 14.43
CA LEU A 449 -22.40 -25.50 13.18
C LEU A 449 -21.46 -24.32 13.41
N THR A 450 -20.61 -24.03 12.43
CA THR A 450 -19.60 -22.98 12.55
C THR A 450 -19.42 -22.29 11.21
N ASP A 451 -19.47 -20.96 11.22
CA ASP A 451 -18.95 -20.12 10.15
C ASP A 451 -17.54 -19.65 10.53
N GLU A 452 -16.65 -19.66 9.55
CA GLU A 452 -15.25 -19.30 9.74
C GLU A 452 -14.73 -18.40 8.62
N GLN A 453 -13.97 -17.38 9.02
CA GLN A 453 -13.37 -16.41 8.12
C GLN A 453 -11.84 -16.38 8.29
N PRO A 454 -11.05 -16.51 7.22
CA PRO A 454 -9.61 -16.34 7.25
C PRO A 454 -9.30 -14.85 7.06
N ILE A 455 -8.97 -14.16 8.13
CA ILE A 455 -8.62 -12.74 8.12
C ILE A 455 -7.15 -12.62 7.72
N ARG A 456 -6.91 -12.20 6.48
CA ARG A 456 -5.56 -12.00 5.93
C ARG A 456 -5.03 -10.64 6.38
N VAL A 457 -4.15 -10.63 7.37
CA VAL A 457 -3.54 -9.42 7.93
C VAL A 457 -2.22 -9.13 7.22
N LEU A 458 -2.12 -7.96 6.59
CA LEU A 458 -0.87 -7.42 6.07
C LEU A 458 -0.25 -6.51 7.13
N ILE A 459 0.90 -6.90 7.69
CA ILE A 459 1.70 -6.05 8.57
C ILE A 459 2.86 -5.50 7.77
N ASP A 460 2.90 -4.18 7.63
CA ASP A 460 3.95 -3.46 6.95
C ASP A 460 4.76 -2.59 7.91
N ARG A 461 5.94 -2.18 7.44
CA ARG A 461 6.87 -1.35 8.20
C ARG A 461 6.33 0.06 8.49
N PRO A 462 7.00 0.83 9.36
CA PRO A 462 6.73 2.26 9.53
C PRO A 462 6.97 3.05 8.24
N ILE A 463 6.05 3.96 7.94
CA ILE A 463 6.19 4.96 6.87
C ILE A 463 6.92 6.15 7.48
N GLN A 464 8.24 6.06 7.56
CA GLN A 464 9.10 7.14 8.06
C GLN A 464 10.13 7.53 7.01
N SER A 465 10.12 8.80 6.64
CA SER A 465 11.06 9.39 5.71
C SER A 465 11.92 10.40 6.45
N ALA A 466 13.20 10.46 6.12
CA ALA A 466 14.07 11.51 6.62
C ALA A 466 14.92 12.06 5.49
N ILE A 467 15.27 13.32 5.60
CA ILE A 467 16.18 13.99 4.69
C ILE A 467 17.26 14.70 5.51
N SER A 468 18.50 14.60 5.06
CA SER A 468 19.62 15.36 5.59
C SER A 468 20.51 15.86 4.46
N LEU A 469 21.25 16.91 4.75
CA LEU A 469 22.23 17.49 3.84
C LEU A 469 23.61 17.36 4.48
N ASN A 470 24.56 16.82 3.73
CA ASN A 470 25.93 16.64 4.18
C ASN A 470 26.88 17.37 3.23
N VAL A 471 27.83 18.10 3.82
CA VAL A 471 28.92 18.78 3.12
C VAL A 471 30.21 18.30 3.78
N GLU A 472 31.18 17.85 2.98
CA GLU A 472 32.46 17.31 3.49
C GLU A 472 33.49 18.40 3.83
N TYR A 473 33.03 19.60 4.19
CA TYR A 473 33.91 20.69 4.51
C TYR A 473 34.10 20.85 6.02
N GLN A 474 35.30 21.32 6.36
CA GLN A 474 35.58 21.92 7.64
C GLN A 474 35.49 23.44 7.50
N ILE A 475 34.68 24.05 8.36
CA ILE A 475 34.40 25.49 8.35
C ILE A 475 35.11 26.12 9.55
N PRO A 476 35.76 27.29 9.36
CA PRO A 476 36.22 28.10 10.48
C PRO A 476 35.03 28.53 11.35
N PHE A 477 34.97 28.07 12.59
CA PHE A 477 33.83 28.31 13.49
C PHE A 477 33.99 29.55 14.36
N ASP A 478 35.23 29.98 14.63
CA ASP A 478 35.50 31.13 15.49
C ASP A 478 36.58 32.05 14.90
N ALA A 479 36.75 33.21 15.55
CA ALA A 479 37.72 34.23 15.16
C ALA A 479 39.18 33.75 15.23
N GLN A 480 39.44 32.66 15.94
CA GLN A 480 40.76 32.02 16.03
C GLN A 480 41.01 31.07 14.85
N GLY A 481 40.00 30.84 14.00
CA GLY A 481 40.10 29.96 12.84
C GLY A 481 40.00 28.48 13.19
N ASN A 482 39.47 28.13 14.38
CA ASN A 482 39.28 26.74 14.76
C ASN A 482 38.28 26.08 13.81
N LEU A 483 38.67 24.92 13.28
CA LEU A 483 37.88 24.20 12.28
C LEU A 483 36.88 23.27 12.95
N GLN A 484 35.63 23.32 12.50
CA GLN A 484 34.62 22.33 12.86
C GLN A 484 34.04 21.68 11.59
N PRO A 485 33.76 20.36 11.62
CA PRO A 485 33.04 19.70 10.55
C PRO A 485 31.66 20.34 10.34
N TYR A 486 31.26 20.55 9.08
CA TYR A 486 29.96 21.11 8.70
C TYR A 486 28.78 20.51 9.49
N ARG A 487 28.76 19.17 9.61
CA ARG A 487 27.71 18.43 10.32
C ARG A 487 27.56 18.82 11.80
N GLU A 488 28.63 19.25 12.46
CA GLU A 488 28.61 19.62 13.88
C GLU A 488 28.05 21.03 14.06
N ILE A 489 28.34 21.93 13.12
CA ILE A 489 27.84 23.31 13.11
C ILE A 489 26.33 23.34 12.83
N PHE A 490 25.87 22.51 11.89
CA PHE A 490 24.49 22.56 11.37
C PHE A 490 23.56 21.48 11.93
N ALA A 491 23.99 20.69 12.92
CA ALA A 491 23.14 19.67 13.55
C ALA A 491 21.82 20.21 14.13
N GLN A 492 21.78 21.48 14.53
CA GLN A 492 20.61 22.14 15.14
C GLN A 492 20.20 23.44 14.43
N ARG A 493 20.73 23.70 13.22
CA ARG A 493 20.51 24.95 12.48
C ARG A 493 20.01 24.66 11.06
N ALA A 494 19.57 25.69 10.35
CA ALA A 494 19.31 25.56 8.91
C ALA A 494 20.61 25.16 8.21
N SER A 495 20.55 24.11 7.38
CA SER A 495 21.69 23.70 6.58
C SER A 495 22.02 24.78 5.55
N VAL A 496 23.29 24.91 5.16
CA VAL A 496 23.74 25.81 4.12
C VAL A 496 24.24 25.01 2.92
N ALA A 497 23.65 25.24 1.76
CA ALA A 497 24.17 24.78 0.48
C ALA A 497 24.85 25.95 -0.23
N SER A 498 25.72 25.66 -1.20
CA SER A 498 26.35 26.68 -2.03
C SER A 498 25.99 26.47 -3.50
N ILE A 499 25.92 27.56 -4.25
CA ILE A 499 25.68 27.51 -5.69
C ILE A 499 26.87 26.90 -6.46
N GLU A 500 28.06 26.82 -5.85
CA GLU A 500 29.28 26.32 -6.51
C GLU A 500 29.81 25.00 -5.96
N ASP A 501 29.51 24.68 -4.70
CA ASP A 501 30.12 23.57 -3.96
C ASP A 501 29.28 22.31 -4.04
N PRO A 502 29.91 21.13 -4.17
CA PRO A 502 29.19 19.88 -4.10
C PRO A 502 28.70 19.62 -2.68
N PHE A 503 27.48 19.11 -2.58
CA PHE A 503 26.91 18.62 -1.35
C PHE A 503 26.06 17.38 -1.64
N VAL A 504 25.82 16.60 -0.58
CA VAL A 504 25.12 15.32 -0.66
C VAL A 504 23.79 15.47 0.06
N ILE A 505 22.69 15.26 -0.66
CA ILE A 505 21.38 15.09 -0.04
C ILE A 505 21.20 13.60 0.27
N THR A 506 21.16 13.27 1.56
CA THR A 506 20.84 11.92 2.04
C THR A 506 19.33 11.82 2.29
N ILE A 507 18.67 10.95 1.56
CA ILE A 507 17.25 10.63 1.71
C ILE A 507 17.16 9.24 2.32
N ASN A 508 16.59 9.15 3.51
CA ASN A 508 16.25 7.87 4.14
C ASN A 508 14.78 7.58 3.85
N THR A 509 14.50 6.52 3.09
CA THR A 509 13.15 6.00 2.89
C THR A 509 12.96 4.71 3.67
N PRO A 510 11.71 4.34 4.00
CA PRO A 510 11.40 3.00 4.45
C PRO A 510 11.93 1.93 3.47
N SER A 511 12.05 0.67 3.91
CA SER A 511 12.41 -0.48 3.04
C SER A 511 11.37 -0.75 1.95
N GLN A 512 11.26 -1.96 1.34
CA GLN A 512 10.26 -2.23 0.29
C GLN A 512 8.97 -2.85 0.85
N SER A 513 7.79 -2.33 0.49
CA SER A 513 6.50 -2.77 1.09
C SER A 513 6.23 -4.22 0.76
N VAL A 514 5.66 -4.95 1.72
CA VAL A 514 5.25 -6.35 1.52
C VAL A 514 3.93 -6.45 0.70
N GLY A 515 3.19 -5.35 0.53
CA GLY A 515 1.88 -5.38 -0.14
C GLY A 515 1.43 -4.12 -0.89
N ALA A 516 2.24 -3.07 -0.96
CA ALA A 516 1.91 -1.87 -1.71
C ALA A 516 2.05 -2.07 -3.22
N THR A 517 1.16 -1.43 -3.97
CA THR A 517 1.16 -1.49 -5.44
C THR A 517 2.08 -0.44 -6.04
N ASN A 518 2.19 0.73 -5.41
CA ASN A 518 3.05 1.84 -5.82
C ASN A 518 3.52 2.61 -4.57
N GLU A 519 4.80 2.97 -4.51
CA GLU A 519 5.26 4.00 -3.57
C GLU A 519 5.93 5.12 -4.39
N GLU A 520 5.61 6.37 -4.06
CA GLU A 520 6.09 7.58 -4.72
C GLU A 520 6.98 8.35 -3.75
N VAL A 521 8.13 8.80 -4.25
CA VAL A 521 9.04 9.68 -3.50
C VAL A 521 9.20 10.96 -4.31
N GLU A 522 8.89 12.09 -3.70
CA GLU A 522 8.98 13.39 -4.33
C GLU A 522 9.84 14.32 -3.48
N LEU A 523 10.82 14.95 -4.13
CA LEU A 523 11.71 15.92 -3.53
C LEU A 523 11.39 17.31 -4.10
N ARG A 524 11.03 18.26 -3.24
CA ARG A 524 10.68 19.63 -3.63
C ARG A 524 11.63 20.61 -2.96
N TYR A 525 11.99 21.67 -3.68
CA TYR A 525 12.67 22.82 -3.11
C TYR A 525 11.75 24.05 -3.19
N LEU A 526 11.52 24.65 -2.04
CA LEU A 526 10.65 25.80 -1.83
C LEU A 526 11.51 27.01 -1.44
N ILE A 527 11.25 28.16 -2.05
CA ILE A 527 11.87 29.45 -1.67
C ILE A 527 10.76 30.34 -1.15
N GLU A 528 10.86 30.78 0.11
CA GLU A 528 9.83 31.61 0.75
C GLU A 528 8.41 31.00 0.68
N GLY A 529 8.32 29.67 0.74
CA GLY A 529 7.08 28.91 0.62
C GLY A 529 6.55 28.76 -0.81
N ASN A 530 7.16 29.43 -1.80
CA ASN A 530 6.81 29.26 -3.20
C ASN A 530 7.58 28.08 -3.80
N PHE A 531 6.87 27.26 -4.57
CA PHE A 531 7.47 26.17 -5.33
C PHE A 531 8.36 26.75 -6.44
N VAL A 532 9.65 26.47 -6.37
CA VAL A 532 10.61 26.93 -7.37
C VAL A 532 10.98 25.80 -8.31
N ASN A 533 11.32 24.63 -7.76
CA ASN A 533 11.61 23.42 -8.52
C ASN A 533 11.22 22.17 -7.73
N GLY A 534 10.78 21.13 -8.44
CA GLY A 534 10.49 19.82 -7.87
C GLY A 534 11.04 18.74 -8.76
N PHE A 535 11.68 17.76 -8.15
CA PHE A 535 12.20 16.59 -8.85
C PHE A 535 11.47 15.37 -8.32
N ARG A 536 10.75 14.72 -9.23
CA ARG A 536 10.24 13.38 -8.99
C ARG A 536 11.41 12.43 -9.18
N LEU A 537 11.85 11.79 -8.11
CA LEU A 537 12.92 10.81 -8.19
C LEU A 537 12.52 9.71 -9.20
N PRO A 538 13.43 9.22 -10.07
CA PRO A 538 13.10 8.21 -11.06
C PRO A 538 12.48 6.98 -10.41
N ASN A 539 11.49 6.37 -11.09
CA ASN A 539 10.69 5.27 -10.55
C ASN A 539 11.56 4.13 -9.98
N ARG A 540 11.48 3.97 -8.65
CA ARG A 540 11.66 2.78 -7.77
C ARG A 540 12.67 1.67 -8.07
N HIS A 541 12.84 1.21 -9.30
CA HIS A 541 13.55 -0.05 -9.57
C HIS A 541 15.05 -0.02 -9.22
N LEU A 542 15.60 1.13 -8.81
CA LEU A 542 17.00 1.31 -8.45
C LEU A 542 17.24 1.60 -6.96
N LEU A 543 16.20 1.73 -6.13
CA LEU A 543 16.33 2.11 -4.71
C LEU A 543 16.55 0.87 -3.80
N GLN A 544 17.51 0.02 -4.14
CA GLN A 544 17.89 -1.12 -3.29
C GLN A 544 18.72 -0.63 -2.09
N GLY A 545 18.05 -0.09 -1.09
CA GLY A 545 18.66 0.36 0.16
C GLY A 545 17.92 1.56 0.74
N ASN A 546 17.67 1.55 2.06
CA ASN A 546 16.92 2.58 2.79
C ASN A 546 17.51 3.99 2.67
N ILE A 547 18.73 4.14 2.15
CA ILE A 547 19.47 5.41 2.12
C ILE A 547 19.89 5.69 0.68
N LEU A 548 19.45 6.83 0.17
CA LEU A 548 19.80 7.37 -1.14
C LEU A 548 20.61 8.63 -0.95
N ASN A 549 21.70 8.75 -1.69
CA ASN A 549 22.56 9.91 -1.65
C ASN A 549 22.57 10.54 -3.04
N TYR A 550 22.19 11.82 -3.09
CA TYR A 550 22.22 12.62 -4.31
C TYR A 550 23.38 13.59 -4.21
N ASP A 551 24.40 13.34 -5.04
CA ASP A 551 25.48 14.29 -5.29
C ASP A 551 24.96 15.38 -6.21
N LEU A 552 24.85 16.59 -5.67
CA LEU A 552 24.64 17.77 -6.47
C LEU A 552 25.96 18.54 -6.53
N PRO A 553 26.33 19.07 -7.69
CA PRO A 553 25.56 19.15 -8.94
C PRO A 553 25.83 18.02 -9.98
N SER A 554 26.68 17.03 -9.69
CA SER A 554 27.35 16.20 -10.72
C SER A 554 26.58 14.99 -11.29
N THR A 555 25.45 15.20 -11.97
CA THR A 555 24.81 14.32 -13.01
C THR A 555 23.39 13.84 -12.71
N GLY A 556 22.84 14.08 -11.51
CA GLY A 556 21.45 13.71 -11.20
C GLY A 556 21.15 12.20 -11.27
N ASN A 557 22.17 11.34 -11.42
CA ASN A 557 22.01 9.90 -11.49
C ASN A 557 22.33 9.30 -10.12
N PRO A 558 21.34 8.71 -9.41
CA PRO A 558 21.60 8.07 -8.13
C PRO A 558 22.57 6.91 -8.32
N GLN A 559 23.83 7.10 -7.92
CA GLN A 559 24.79 6.02 -7.74
C GLN A 559 24.37 5.30 -6.45
N GLY A 560 24.46 3.97 -6.38
CA GLY A 560 24.08 3.19 -5.19
C GLY A 560 24.91 3.51 -3.93
N THR A 561 25.07 2.56 -3.01
CA THR A 561 25.79 2.71 -1.71
C THR A 561 27.31 3.01 -1.81
N ALA A 562 27.79 3.60 -2.91
CA ALA A 562 29.16 4.02 -3.08
C ALA A 562 29.53 5.04 -1.98
N THR A 563 30.81 5.06 -1.60
CA THR A 563 31.36 6.09 -0.71
C THR A 563 31.24 7.44 -1.40
N PHE A 564 30.32 8.26 -0.90
CA PHE A 564 30.16 9.64 -1.28
C PHE A 564 31.31 10.45 -0.69
N GLY A 565 31.91 11.29 -1.51
CA GLY A 565 32.86 12.28 -1.03
C GLY A 565 33.55 13.05 -2.15
N LEU A 566 34.31 14.06 -1.76
CA LEU A 566 35.04 14.94 -2.67
C LEU A 566 35.97 14.16 -3.63
N VAL A 567 36.34 12.93 -3.29
CA VAL A 567 37.15 12.04 -4.14
C VAL A 567 36.50 11.77 -5.51
N ASN A 568 35.17 11.74 -5.59
CA ASN A 568 34.45 11.44 -6.83
C ASN A 568 34.59 12.54 -7.90
N TYR A 569 35.02 13.75 -7.52
CA TYR A 569 35.18 14.89 -8.41
C TYR A 569 36.62 15.06 -8.93
N ALA A 570 37.57 14.22 -8.49
CA ALA A 570 38.99 14.36 -8.81
C ALA A 570 39.34 14.10 -10.30
N GLY A 571 38.55 13.27 -11.01
CA GLY A 571 38.90 12.78 -12.35
C GLY A 571 38.46 13.66 -13.53
N ASN A 572 37.62 14.69 -13.31
CA ASN A 572 36.99 15.42 -14.42
C ASN A 572 36.75 16.90 -14.11
N ILE A 573 37.72 17.54 -13.46
CA ILE A 573 37.52 18.88 -12.89
C ILE A 573 37.28 19.97 -13.95
N ILE A 574 37.98 19.89 -15.08
CA ILE A 574 37.85 20.86 -16.18
C ILE A 574 36.49 20.69 -16.86
N SER A 575 36.03 19.45 -17.10
CA SER A 575 34.67 19.27 -17.61
C SER A 575 33.65 19.62 -16.56
N PHE A 576 33.85 19.34 -15.27
CA PHE A 576 32.92 19.76 -14.22
C PHE A 576 32.72 21.29 -14.27
N ILE A 577 33.80 22.07 -14.33
CA ILE A 577 33.75 23.54 -14.43
C ILE A 577 33.00 24.01 -15.69
N GLN A 578 33.09 23.27 -16.81
CA GLN A 578 32.44 23.62 -18.08
C GLN A 578 30.98 23.11 -18.16
N ASP A 579 30.72 21.90 -17.68
CA ASP A 579 29.46 21.16 -17.73
C ASP A 579 28.44 21.71 -16.73
N GLN A 580 28.87 22.35 -15.63
CA GLN A 580 27.97 23.05 -14.68
C GLN A 580 27.02 24.05 -15.36
N PHE A 581 27.42 24.60 -16.51
CA PHE A 581 26.59 25.57 -17.23
C PHE A 581 25.51 24.93 -18.14
N GLU A 582 25.67 23.65 -18.52
CA GLU A 582 24.78 22.96 -19.46
C GLU A 582 23.78 21.98 -18.80
N TYR A 583 23.95 21.62 -17.53
CA TYR A 583 23.03 20.68 -16.87
C TYR A 583 21.69 21.33 -16.44
N PRO A 584 20.54 20.68 -16.70
CA PRO A 584 19.20 21.19 -16.35
C PRO A 584 18.85 21.10 -14.85
N PHE A 585 19.74 20.58 -14.00
CA PHE A 585 19.50 20.36 -12.56
C PHE A 585 19.94 21.58 -11.72
N ARG A 586 19.24 22.71 -11.86
CA ARG A 586 19.51 23.96 -11.13
C ARG A 586 18.61 24.13 -9.89
N PHE A 587 18.82 23.30 -8.86
CA PHE A 587 18.07 23.42 -7.61
C PHE A 587 18.49 24.62 -6.76
N PHE A 588 19.77 24.97 -6.80
CA PHE A 588 20.38 26.03 -5.98
C PHE A 588 21.20 26.96 -6.87
N ASP A 589 20.57 27.62 -7.84
CA ASP A 589 21.22 28.59 -8.73
C ASP A 589 21.07 30.04 -8.25
N GLN A 590 20.30 30.25 -7.19
CA GLN A 590 20.05 31.56 -6.60
C GLN A 590 20.34 31.53 -5.11
N VAL A 591 21.00 32.58 -4.64
CA VAL A 591 21.18 32.85 -3.21
C VAL A 591 19.81 33.05 -2.58
N THR A 592 19.54 32.34 -1.49
CA THR A 592 18.28 32.43 -0.78
C THR A 592 18.54 32.72 0.68
N ASN A 593 17.60 33.38 1.37
CA ASN A 593 17.65 33.54 2.81
C ASN A 593 16.81 32.48 3.54
N ASN A 594 15.76 31.98 2.88
CA ASN A 594 14.81 31.01 3.43
C ASN A 594 14.42 30.00 2.35
N GLY A 595 15.17 28.92 2.25
CA GLY A 595 14.80 27.75 1.45
C GLY A 595 14.35 26.58 2.32
N GLU A 596 13.56 25.70 1.75
CA GLU A 596 13.13 24.45 2.38
C GLU A 596 13.15 23.32 1.35
N ILE A 597 13.90 22.27 1.65
CA ILE A 597 13.81 21.02 0.91
C ILE A 597 12.75 20.17 1.60
N SER A 598 11.66 19.87 0.91
CA SER A 598 10.60 18.99 1.38
C SER A 598 10.72 17.65 0.67
N LEU A 599 10.80 16.58 1.46
CA LEU A 599 10.69 15.21 1.02
C LEU A 599 9.28 14.73 1.35
N SER A 600 8.53 14.27 0.35
CA SER A 600 7.30 13.52 0.57
C SER A 600 7.49 12.09 0.10
N TYR A 601 7.16 11.16 0.98
CA TYR A 601 7.12 9.74 0.70
C TYR A 601 5.68 9.28 0.84
N SER A 602 5.18 8.55 -0.14
CA SER A 602 3.82 8.03 -0.07
C SER A 602 3.72 6.62 -0.63
N VAL A 603 2.88 5.82 -0.01
CA VAL A 603 2.59 4.43 -0.34
C VAL A 603 1.11 4.34 -0.66
N ASN A 604 0.77 3.75 -1.79
CA ASN A 604 -0.60 3.47 -2.14
C ASN A 604 -0.92 1.99 -1.86
N TYR A 605 -1.74 1.76 -0.85
CA TYR A 605 -2.37 0.48 -0.60
C TYR A 605 -3.69 0.43 -1.36
N CYS A 606 -3.65 -0.24 -2.51
CA CYS A 606 -4.84 -0.64 -3.28
C CYS A 606 -5.70 0.48 -3.85
N GLY A 607 -5.04 1.53 -4.34
CA GLY A 607 -5.66 2.62 -5.09
C GLY A 607 -6.23 3.71 -4.20
N GLU A 608 -6.86 3.35 -3.09
CA GLU A 608 -7.65 4.26 -2.25
C GLU A 608 -6.90 4.74 -1.00
N GLN A 609 -5.96 3.95 -0.47
CA GLN A 609 -5.28 4.29 0.77
C GLN A 609 -3.86 4.77 0.53
N LYS A 610 -3.75 6.06 0.17
CA LYS A 610 -2.47 6.75 0.11
C LYS A 610 -2.05 7.13 1.53
N ARG A 611 -1.08 6.42 2.08
CA ARG A 611 -0.41 6.78 3.34
C ARG A 611 0.93 7.39 3.01
N GLY A 612 1.38 8.34 3.79
CA GLY A 612 2.62 9.01 3.50
C GLY A 612 3.19 9.69 4.72
N ASP A 613 4.45 10.00 4.60
CA ASP A 613 5.18 10.83 5.55
C ASP A 613 5.87 11.93 4.76
N SER A 614 6.13 13.04 5.45
CA SER A 614 6.87 14.14 4.88
C SER A 614 7.88 14.64 5.88
N SER A 615 9.11 14.79 5.45
CA SER A 615 10.16 15.46 6.20
C SER A 615 10.58 16.70 5.45
N SER A 616 11.06 17.71 6.17
CA SER A 616 11.63 18.87 5.54
C SER A 616 12.90 19.33 6.24
N LEU A 617 13.77 19.92 5.44
CA LEU A 617 15.05 20.47 5.86
C LEU A 617 15.09 21.93 5.44
N ARG A 618 15.25 22.83 6.40
CA ARG A 618 15.55 24.23 6.11
C ARG A 618 16.95 24.32 5.52
N VAL A 619 17.03 24.89 4.32
CA VAL A 619 18.28 25.04 3.59
C VAL A 619 18.39 26.48 3.11
N THR A 620 19.52 27.09 3.41
CA THR A 620 19.85 28.41 2.91
C THR A 620 20.95 28.31 1.87
N VAL A 621 20.80 29.02 0.76
CA VAL A 621 21.76 28.94 -0.36
C VAL A 621 22.70 30.13 -0.31
N ALA A 622 23.98 29.87 -0.16
CA ALA A 622 25.07 30.85 -0.19
C ALA A 622 25.75 30.86 -1.57
N GLU A 623 26.55 31.89 -1.84
CA GLU A 623 27.37 31.95 -3.06
C GLU A 623 28.55 30.96 -3.01
N CYS A 624 29.07 30.69 -1.81
CA CYS A 624 30.17 29.76 -1.55
C CYS A 624 30.09 29.26 -0.09
N ILE A 625 30.71 28.13 0.23
CA ILE A 625 30.90 27.70 1.63
C ILE A 625 32.35 27.95 2.03
N PRO A 626 32.63 28.65 3.15
CA PRO A 626 34.00 28.82 3.63
C PRO A 626 34.62 27.48 4.01
N HIS A 627 35.67 27.07 3.30
CA HIS A 627 36.42 25.87 3.60
C HIS A 627 37.88 26.23 3.83
N ASN A 628 38.48 25.67 4.88
CA ASN A 628 39.91 25.78 5.13
C ASN A 628 40.52 24.37 5.23
N ASN A 629 41.54 24.13 4.43
CA ASN A 629 42.32 22.91 4.45
C ASN A 629 43.78 23.25 4.74
N SER A 630 44.28 22.83 5.91
CA SER A 630 45.66 23.09 6.32
C SER A 630 46.71 22.41 5.44
N GLN A 631 46.35 21.31 4.76
CA GLN A 631 47.24 20.64 3.80
C GLN A 631 47.33 21.39 2.46
N TYR A 632 46.30 22.18 2.15
CA TYR A 632 46.13 22.91 0.89
C TYR A 632 45.64 24.35 1.17
N PRO A 633 46.51 25.19 1.78
CA PRO A 633 46.10 26.44 2.43
C PRO A 633 45.60 27.53 1.47
N PHE A 634 45.75 27.35 0.16
CA PHE A 634 45.30 28.30 -0.86
C PHE A 634 44.25 27.70 -1.79
N ALA A 635 43.47 28.60 -2.40
CA ALA A 635 42.55 28.25 -3.47
C ALA A 635 43.27 27.71 -4.72
N TYR A 636 42.55 26.93 -5.51
CA TYR A 636 43.05 26.36 -6.76
C TYR A 636 43.37 27.45 -7.79
N PRO A 637 44.45 27.36 -8.60
CA PRO A 637 45.38 26.24 -8.72
C PRO A 637 46.59 26.29 -7.76
N TYR A 638 46.67 27.24 -6.84
CA TYR A 638 47.85 27.42 -5.95
C TYR A 638 47.80 26.57 -4.67
N HIS A 639 46.84 25.67 -4.57
CA HIS A 639 46.61 24.77 -3.44
C HIS A 639 47.83 23.93 -3.05
N THR A 640 48.72 23.59 -3.98
CA THR A 640 49.93 22.78 -3.74
C THR A 640 51.02 23.52 -2.97
N TYR A 641 50.92 24.84 -2.80
CA TYR A 641 51.91 25.61 -2.06
C TYR A 641 51.77 25.33 -0.56
N GLN A 642 52.69 24.53 -0.01
CA GLN A 642 52.75 24.20 1.41
C GLN A 642 53.83 25.00 2.14
N PHE A 643 53.55 25.39 3.37
CA PHE A 643 54.48 26.07 4.27
C PHE A 643 54.73 25.26 5.53
N ASP A 644 55.93 25.40 6.08
CA ASP A 644 56.13 25.08 7.48
C ASP A 644 55.44 26.13 8.36
N GLY A 645 55.29 25.81 9.65
CA GLY A 645 54.71 26.73 10.64
C GLY A 645 55.51 28.03 10.86
N GLN A 646 56.60 28.26 10.11
CA GLN A 646 57.38 29.49 10.09
C GLN A 646 57.20 30.31 8.80
N GLY A 647 56.30 29.88 7.90
CA GLY A 647 56.03 30.57 6.64
C GLY A 647 57.05 30.29 5.54
N MET A 648 57.99 29.35 5.74
CA MET A 648 58.91 28.93 4.69
C MET A 648 58.31 27.77 3.90
N ALA A 649 58.31 27.89 2.57
CA ALA A 649 57.75 26.86 1.70
C ALA A 649 58.52 25.54 1.82
N LEU A 650 57.80 24.43 2.06
CA LEU A 650 58.36 23.13 2.46
C LEU A 650 58.91 22.26 1.31
N ALA A 651 58.70 22.63 0.03
CA ALA A 651 59.08 21.81 -1.12
C ALA A 651 59.83 22.59 -2.22
N ASN A 652 60.74 21.87 -2.90
CA ASN A 652 61.50 22.34 -4.05
C ASN A 652 60.55 22.56 -5.24
N PHE A 653 60.32 23.82 -5.64
CA PHE A 653 59.29 24.21 -6.61
C PHE A 653 59.53 23.66 -8.02
N GLN A 654 60.72 23.12 -8.28
CA GLN A 654 61.11 22.58 -9.60
C GLN A 654 60.51 21.20 -9.93
N GLN A 655 59.78 20.55 -9.01
CA GLN A 655 59.14 19.24 -9.25
C GLN A 655 57.61 19.25 -9.29
N ILE A 656 56.96 20.41 -9.07
CA ILE A 656 55.53 20.54 -9.33
C ILE A 656 55.37 20.73 -10.84
N ASP A 657 55.48 19.62 -11.58
CA ASP A 657 54.97 19.56 -12.93
C ASP A 657 53.48 19.89 -12.80
N ILE A 658 53.03 20.97 -13.46
CA ILE A 658 51.66 21.52 -13.38
C ILE A 658 50.65 20.55 -14.04
N GLY A 659 50.98 19.26 -14.10
CA GLY A 659 50.37 18.25 -14.92
C GLY A 659 49.71 17.07 -14.21
N ILE A 660 50.05 16.64 -12.97
CA ILE A 660 49.62 15.27 -12.57
C ILE A 660 49.12 15.03 -11.13
N GLU A 661 49.29 15.91 -10.13
CA GLU A 661 48.55 15.72 -8.85
C GLU A 661 47.42 16.75 -8.71
N ALA A 662 46.41 16.60 -9.57
CA ALA A 662 45.15 17.31 -9.43
C ALA A 662 44.45 16.80 -8.17
N ILE A 663 44.69 17.44 -7.03
CA ILE A 663 43.70 17.36 -5.95
C ILE A 663 42.39 17.91 -6.53
N ASN A 664 41.28 17.45 -5.97
CA ASN A 664 40.02 18.09 -6.27
C ASN A 664 40.06 19.55 -5.72
N PRO A 665 39.84 20.62 -6.53
CA PRO A 665 39.73 22.01 -6.07
C PRO A 665 38.80 22.24 -4.89
N PHE A 666 37.77 21.39 -4.70
CA PHE A 666 36.90 21.46 -3.52
C PHE A 666 37.60 21.02 -2.22
N GLN A 667 38.77 20.38 -2.30
CA GLN A 667 39.63 20.08 -1.16
C GLN A 667 40.62 21.21 -0.86
N ALA A 668 40.74 22.21 -1.73
CA ALA A 668 41.59 23.38 -1.48
C ALA A 668 40.88 24.36 -0.53
N THR A 669 41.63 25.22 0.16
CA THR A 669 41.04 26.32 0.93
C THR A 669 40.26 27.26 0.01
N HIS A 670 39.05 27.66 0.40
CA HIS A 670 38.21 28.59 -0.35
C HIS A 670 38.59 30.04 -0.05
N SER A 671 39.81 30.44 -0.39
CA SER A 671 40.37 31.77 -0.11
C SER A 671 39.56 32.92 -0.72
N CYS A 672 38.80 32.65 -1.79
CA CYS A 672 37.90 33.60 -2.43
C CYS A 672 36.47 33.58 -1.86
N CYS A 673 36.18 32.76 -0.86
CA CYS A 673 34.94 32.85 -0.12
C CYS A 673 35.09 33.84 1.04
N LEU A 674 34.24 34.86 1.09
CA LEU A 674 34.18 35.80 2.20
C LEU A 674 33.45 35.16 3.36
N PHE A 675 34.03 35.30 4.56
CA PHE A 675 33.44 34.84 5.80
C PHE A 675 33.83 35.78 6.93
N ASN A 676 32.86 36.15 7.76
CA ASN A 676 33.12 36.90 8.99
C ASN A 676 32.91 35.99 10.21
N ALA A 677 34.01 35.52 10.79
CA ALA A 677 33.98 34.64 11.96
C ALA A 677 33.42 35.30 13.23
N ASN A 678 33.24 36.62 13.24
CA ASN A 678 32.71 37.37 14.38
C ASN A 678 31.19 37.57 14.32
N GLU A 679 30.54 37.21 13.22
CA GLU A 679 29.10 37.33 13.06
C GLU A 679 28.41 35.97 13.22
N PRO A 680 27.11 35.94 13.58
CA PRO A 680 26.36 34.68 13.62
C PRO A 680 26.47 33.97 12.27
N LEU A 681 26.71 32.65 12.28
CA LEU A 681 26.79 31.81 11.08
C LEU A 681 25.46 31.82 10.33
N GLU A 682 25.25 32.86 9.52
CA GLU A 682 24.15 33.04 8.59
C GLU A 682 24.75 33.05 7.18
N SER A 683 24.10 32.34 6.25
CA SER A 683 24.57 32.16 4.87
C SER A 683 24.68 33.47 4.08
N SER A 684 23.95 34.52 4.48
CA SER A 684 23.91 35.81 3.77
C SER A 684 25.27 36.54 3.75
N GLN A 685 26.20 36.11 4.61
CA GLN A 685 27.56 36.61 4.70
C GLN A 685 28.56 35.84 3.85
N TRP A 686 28.19 34.63 3.40
CA TRP A 686 29.07 33.75 2.67
C TRP A 686 28.98 34.05 1.18
N LYS A 687 29.85 34.97 0.76
CA LYS A 687 29.83 35.57 -0.57
C LYS A 687 31.11 35.30 -1.32
N ILE A 688 31.03 35.21 -2.63
CA ILE A 688 32.22 35.21 -3.47
C ILE A 688 32.88 36.58 -3.34
N ALA A 689 34.18 36.57 -3.07
CA ALA A 689 34.96 37.77 -2.96
C ALA A 689 35.02 38.50 -4.30
N ALA A 690 35.01 39.84 -4.25
CA ALA A 690 35.23 40.65 -5.44
C ALA A 690 36.56 40.30 -6.13
N ASP A 691 36.65 40.62 -7.41
CA ASP A 691 37.81 40.37 -8.28
C ASP A 691 39.11 41.09 -7.84
N SER A 692 39.04 41.87 -6.75
CA SER A 692 40.17 42.58 -6.15
C SER A 692 40.75 41.92 -4.89
N LYS A 693 40.07 40.93 -4.29
CA LYS A 693 40.57 40.27 -3.08
C LYS A 693 41.76 39.37 -3.42
N THR A 694 42.89 39.56 -2.75
CA THR A 694 44.02 38.64 -2.84
C THR A 694 43.64 37.26 -2.28
N CYS A 695 43.82 36.21 -3.09
CA CYS A 695 43.55 34.82 -2.71
C CYS A 695 44.82 33.96 -2.64
N PHE A 696 45.89 34.42 -3.26
CA PHE A 696 47.19 33.81 -3.17
C PHE A 696 48.23 34.91 -3.14
N VAL A 697 49.12 34.82 -2.16
CA VAL A 697 50.31 35.66 -2.09
C VAL A 697 51.47 34.75 -2.39
N ASN A 698 52.22 35.03 -3.45
CA ASN A 698 53.42 34.28 -3.73
C ASN A 698 54.41 34.56 -2.59
N PRO A 699 54.76 33.56 -1.78
CA PRO A 699 55.61 33.77 -0.60
C PRO A 699 57.04 34.17 -0.96
N ARG A 700 57.39 34.12 -2.25
CA ARG A 700 58.73 34.37 -2.74
C ARG A 700 58.68 35.47 -3.77
N ASP A 701 59.47 36.50 -3.51
CA ASP A 701 59.67 37.54 -4.49
C ASP A 701 60.48 36.99 -5.67
N GLY A 702 60.14 37.41 -6.88
CA GLY A 702 60.74 36.91 -8.11
C GLY A 702 60.74 37.96 -9.22
N CYS A 703 61.45 37.68 -10.31
CA CYS A 703 61.55 38.62 -11.42
C CYS A 703 60.49 38.39 -12.49
N TYR A 704 59.22 38.55 -12.10
CA TYR A 704 58.05 38.15 -12.90
C TYR A 704 57.83 39.00 -14.15
N GLY A 705 58.25 40.26 -14.13
CA GLY A 705 58.08 41.16 -15.28
C GLY A 705 56.68 41.77 -15.37
N GLY A 706 55.96 41.84 -14.24
CA GLY A 706 54.55 42.15 -14.22
C GLY A 706 54.19 43.51 -13.63
N ILE A 707 55.16 44.28 -13.13
CA ILE A 707 54.91 45.63 -12.62
C ILE A 707 54.59 46.55 -13.80
N LEU A 708 53.32 46.98 -13.86
CA LEU A 708 52.82 47.87 -14.90
C LEU A 708 53.63 49.17 -14.94
N GLY A 709 54.17 49.46 -16.12
CA GLY A 709 55.02 50.63 -16.40
C GLY A 709 56.46 50.55 -15.90
N PHE A 710 56.85 49.44 -15.27
CA PHE A 710 58.23 49.23 -14.85
C PHE A 710 58.86 48.03 -15.56
N THR A 711 58.26 46.84 -15.45
CA THR A 711 58.83 45.60 -15.99
C THR A 711 57.94 44.90 -17.02
N SER A 712 56.81 45.51 -17.41
CA SER A 712 55.90 44.93 -18.40
C SER A 712 56.63 44.51 -19.69
N GLY A 713 56.70 43.19 -19.92
CA GLY A 713 57.41 42.59 -21.06
C GLY A 713 58.93 42.40 -20.89
N LYS A 714 59.47 42.67 -19.70
CA LYS A 714 60.89 42.58 -19.31
C LYS A 714 61.08 41.84 -17.99
N SER A 715 60.72 40.56 -17.98
CA SER A 715 61.00 39.67 -16.86
C SER A 715 62.52 39.46 -16.67
N GLY A 716 62.89 39.10 -15.45
CA GLY A 716 64.22 38.60 -15.13
C GLY A 716 65.27 39.58 -14.61
N TYR A 717 64.87 40.78 -14.17
CA TYR A 717 65.78 41.79 -13.62
C TYR A 717 65.42 42.25 -12.22
N ILE A 718 64.19 42.70 -12.02
CA ILE A 718 63.78 43.36 -10.78
C ILE A 718 63.00 42.38 -9.94
N LEU A 719 63.23 42.42 -8.63
CA LEU A 719 62.53 41.63 -7.64
C LEU A 719 61.12 42.21 -7.42
N GLU A 720 60.11 41.38 -7.57
CA GLU A 720 58.69 41.74 -7.50
C GLU A 720 57.98 40.78 -6.54
N HIS A 721 57.07 41.32 -5.74
CA HIS A 721 56.11 40.56 -4.97
C HIS A 721 54.91 40.26 -5.87
N GLU A 722 54.55 38.98 -6.03
CA GLU A 722 53.43 38.56 -6.87
C GLU A 722 52.26 38.10 -6.00
N GLU A 723 51.10 38.67 -6.27
CA GLU A 723 49.84 38.25 -5.68
C GLU A 723 48.88 37.85 -6.80
N ARG A 724 47.95 36.96 -6.50
CA ARG A 724 46.83 36.63 -7.37
C ARG A 724 45.53 37.02 -6.68
N GLN A 725 44.68 37.70 -7.43
CA GLN A 725 43.34 38.07 -6.97
C GLN A 725 42.29 37.02 -7.33
N CYS A 726 41.17 37.05 -6.62
CA CYS A 726 39.96 36.33 -7.00
C CYS A 726 39.46 36.82 -8.36
N ASP A 727 38.69 36.00 -9.06
CA ASP A 727 38.07 36.40 -10.34
C ASP A 727 36.65 36.95 -10.18
N GLY A 728 36.13 36.99 -8.94
CA GLY A 728 34.76 37.39 -8.64
C GLY A 728 33.70 36.37 -9.03
N ARG A 729 34.09 35.16 -9.45
CA ARG A 729 33.17 34.13 -9.96
C ARG A 729 33.06 32.91 -9.07
N ARG A 730 34.11 32.56 -8.34
CA ARG A 730 34.16 31.35 -7.50
C ARG A 730 34.94 31.54 -6.21
N GLY A 731 34.51 30.87 -5.14
CA GLY A 731 35.13 30.93 -3.81
C GLY A 731 36.36 30.03 -3.67
N ASN A 732 36.41 28.94 -4.43
CA ASN A 732 37.51 27.96 -4.40
C ASN A 732 38.56 28.12 -5.52
N ILE A 733 38.38 29.10 -6.43
CA ILE A 733 39.31 29.37 -7.53
C ILE A 733 39.94 30.76 -7.39
N CYS A 734 41.27 30.79 -7.45
CA CYS A 734 42.09 31.99 -7.48
C CYS A 734 42.47 32.32 -8.93
N GLY A 735 41.48 32.77 -9.70
CA GLY A 735 41.58 32.92 -11.16
C GLY A 735 41.80 34.33 -11.69
N GLY A 736 41.80 35.35 -10.83
CA GLY A 736 41.76 36.76 -11.21
C GLY A 736 43.05 37.31 -11.80
N ASN A 737 43.27 38.62 -11.69
CA ASN A 737 44.49 39.24 -12.20
C ASN A 737 45.69 38.92 -11.29
N PHE A 738 46.88 38.90 -11.87
CA PHE A 738 48.11 39.02 -11.10
C PHE A 738 48.32 40.49 -10.73
N ILE A 739 48.64 40.73 -9.46
CA ILE A 739 49.20 42.00 -9.01
C ILE A 739 50.67 41.78 -8.76
N HIS A 740 51.50 42.64 -9.34
CA HIS A 740 52.92 42.69 -9.04
C HIS A 740 53.21 44.00 -8.32
N THR A 741 53.76 43.91 -7.12
CA THR A 741 54.20 45.06 -6.33
C THR A 741 55.71 44.99 -6.10
N LEU A 742 56.31 46.11 -5.71
CA LEU A 742 57.71 46.14 -5.31
C LEU A 742 57.83 45.69 -3.86
N PRO A 743 58.88 44.92 -3.51
CA PRO A 743 59.18 44.63 -2.12
C PRO A 743 59.46 45.94 -1.36
N THR A 744 59.02 46.01 -0.10
CA THR A 744 59.31 47.14 0.76
C THR A 744 60.67 46.98 1.44
N SER A 745 61.35 48.10 1.62
CA SER A 745 62.58 48.16 2.40
C SER A 745 62.34 47.72 3.85
N PRO A 746 63.16 46.81 4.41
CA PRO A 746 63.05 46.47 5.82
C PRO A 746 63.39 47.64 6.75
N THR A 747 64.11 48.66 6.27
CA THR A 747 64.52 49.83 7.07
C THR A 747 63.57 51.02 6.92
N THR A 748 63.11 51.31 5.70
CA THR A 748 62.28 52.50 5.42
C THR A 748 60.79 52.18 5.29
N ASN A 749 60.42 50.90 5.13
CA ASN A 749 59.09 50.43 4.78
C ASN A 749 58.49 51.12 3.53
N GLN A 750 59.36 51.64 2.64
CA GLN A 750 58.97 52.18 1.35
C GLN A 750 59.25 51.15 0.24
N PRO A 751 58.47 51.13 -0.86
CA PRO A 751 58.78 50.32 -2.03
C PRO A 751 60.20 50.62 -2.53
N GLU A 752 60.98 49.60 -2.90
CA GLU A 752 62.33 49.79 -3.45
C GLU A 752 62.51 48.99 -4.75
N LEU A 753 63.21 49.58 -5.71
CA LEU A 753 63.62 48.86 -6.92
C LEU A 753 64.87 48.06 -6.58
N ARG A 754 64.72 46.75 -6.34
CA ARG A 754 65.83 45.84 -6.04
C ARG A 754 66.05 44.86 -7.18
N CYS A 755 67.30 44.60 -7.50
CA CYS A 755 67.67 43.58 -8.47
C CYS A 755 67.47 42.19 -7.87
N GLY A 756 66.89 41.27 -8.65
CA GLY A 756 66.72 39.88 -8.26
C GLY A 756 68.04 39.14 -8.07
N THR A 757 67.96 37.90 -7.61
CA THR A 757 69.14 37.08 -7.29
C THR A 757 69.13 35.80 -8.14
N ASN A 758 70.24 35.50 -8.82
CA ASN A 758 70.32 34.34 -9.72
C ASN A 758 70.55 33.03 -8.96
N ASN A 759 70.96 33.13 -7.68
CA ASN A 759 71.29 32.00 -6.82
C ASN A 759 70.11 31.48 -6.00
N VAL A 760 68.92 32.05 -6.15
CA VAL A 760 67.70 31.48 -5.54
C VAL A 760 67.20 30.39 -6.50
N PRO A 761 67.25 29.09 -6.11
CA PRO A 761 66.86 27.97 -6.98
C PRO A 761 65.46 28.11 -7.58
N ASP A 762 64.63 28.90 -6.94
CA ASP A 762 63.20 29.03 -7.20
C ASP A 762 62.81 30.36 -7.86
N SER A 763 63.79 31.22 -8.22
CA SER A 763 63.58 32.38 -9.09
C SER A 763 64.38 32.26 -10.39
N PRO A 764 64.18 31.19 -11.19
CA PRO A 764 64.88 30.99 -12.46
C PRO A 764 64.57 32.10 -13.47
N GLN A 765 63.60 32.96 -13.17
CA GLN A 765 63.26 34.10 -14.00
C GLN A 765 64.32 35.19 -13.90
N CYS A 766 64.99 35.39 -12.75
CA CYS A 766 66.00 36.45 -12.51
C CYS A 766 67.35 36.27 -13.22
N ARG A 767 67.48 35.37 -14.22
CA ARG A 767 68.77 34.98 -14.83
C ARG A 767 69.58 36.11 -15.48
N ASN A 768 68.97 37.28 -15.71
CA ASN A 768 69.60 38.37 -16.45
C ASN A 768 70.24 39.43 -15.55
N VAL A 769 70.19 39.28 -14.22
CA VAL A 769 70.84 40.20 -13.27
C VAL A 769 72.34 39.92 -13.23
N ALA A 770 73.16 40.98 -13.29
CA ALA A 770 74.61 40.86 -13.10
C ALA A 770 74.90 40.27 -11.70
N THR A 771 75.87 39.36 -11.60
CA THR A 771 76.22 38.66 -10.35
C THR A 771 76.46 39.62 -9.19
N GLU A 772 77.10 40.75 -9.49
CA GLU A 772 77.43 41.79 -8.54
C GLU A 772 76.19 42.56 -8.10
N CYS A 773 75.17 42.69 -8.94
CA CYS A 773 73.95 43.43 -8.68
C CYS A 773 72.88 42.66 -7.92
N GLN A 774 73.05 41.37 -7.72
CA GLN A 774 72.04 40.54 -7.06
C GLN A 774 71.71 41.06 -5.65
N GLY A 775 70.42 41.32 -5.40
CA GLY A 775 69.90 41.83 -4.12
C GLY A 775 70.19 43.31 -3.82
N GLN A 776 70.92 44.00 -4.70
CA GLN A 776 71.22 45.42 -4.56
C GLN A 776 70.09 46.29 -5.10
N LEU A 777 70.11 47.59 -4.77
CA LEU A 777 69.21 48.56 -5.39
C LEU A 777 69.52 48.66 -6.89
N ALA A 778 68.48 48.66 -7.72
CA ALA A 778 68.57 48.91 -9.15
C ALA A 778 69.03 50.34 -9.40
N TRP A 779 70.02 50.57 -10.28
CA TRP A 779 70.70 51.86 -10.33
C TRP A 779 71.16 52.33 -8.95
N GLY A 780 71.65 51.40 -8.14
CA GLY A 780 72.20 51.65 -6.83
C GLY A 780 73.69 51.37 -6.80
N PHE A 781 74.34 52.03 -5.87
CA PHE A 781 75.70 51.70 -5.47
C PHE A 781 75.71 50.45 -4.59
N LYS A 782 76.70 49.57 -4.82
CA LYS A 782 77.01 48.46 -3.95
C LYS A 782 78.26 48.77 -3.14
N ASP A 783 78.04 49.14 -1.88
CA ASP A 783 79.10 49.20 -0.88
C ASP A 783 79.40 47.77 -0.38
N GLN A 784 80.59 47.24 -0.67
CA GLN A 784 81.02 46.01 -0.02
C GLN A 784 81.92 46.37 1.15
N ASP A 785 81.71 45.66 2.26
CA ASP A 785 82.59 45.51 3.42
C ASP A 785 83.95 46.22 3.24
N PRO A 786 84.25 47.30 4.00
CA PRO A 786 85.44 48.12 3.83
C PRO A 786 86.77 47.35 3.95
N ALA A 787 86.72 46.06 4.32
CA ALA A 787 87.85 45.15 4.30
C ALA A 787 88.24 44.58 2.91
N ARG A 788 87.42 44.72 1.85
CA ARG A 788 87.70 44.17 0.50
C ARG A 788 87.79 45.26 -0.57
N LEU A 789 88.97 45.88 -0.68
CA LEU A 789 89.33 46.81 -1.77
C LEU A 789 89.23 46.13 -3.14
N GLY A 790 88.34 46.60 -4.02
CA GLY A 790 88.36 46.30 -5.46
C GLY A 790 87.04 45.95 -6.16
N ASN A 791 85.89 45.91 -5.46
CA ASN A 791 84.59 45.55 -6.04
C ASN A 791 83.47 46.58 -5.76
N GLU A 792 83.83 47.82 -5.46
CA GLU A 792 82.88 48.94 -5.41
C GLU A 792 82.41 49.24 -6.83
N GLY A 793 81.11 49.46 -6.98
CA GLY A 793 80.56 49.73 -8.29
C GLY A 793 79.05 49.88 -8.29
N TRP A 794 78.55 50.20 -9.47
CA TRP A 794 77.16 50.57 -9.70
C TRP A 794 76.44 49.55 -10.54
N CYS A 795 75.19 49.28 -10.17
CA CYS A 795 74.28 48.52 -10.99
C CYS A 795 73.66 49.41 -12.07
N HIS A 796 73.72 48.99 -13.34
CA HIS A 796 73.20 49.76 -14.46
C HIS A 796 72.74 48.85 -15.61
N GLY A 797 72.36 49.44 -16.75
CA GLY A 797 71.83 48.70 -17.90
C GLY A 797 70.31 48.47 -17.78
N THR A 798 69.81 47.37 -18.35
CA THR A 798 68.37 47.07 -18.38
C THR A 798 67.77 47.04 -16.99
N LEU A 799 66.81 47.92 -16.75
CA LEU A 799 66.19 48.17 -15.44
C LEU A 799 67.20 48.37 -14.30
N GLY A 800 68.42 48.83 -14.60
CA GLY A 800 69.44 49.10 -13.60
C GLY A 800 70.10 47.88 -12.97
N CYS A 801 69.90 46.67 -13.53
CA CYS A 801 70.34 45.41 -12.92
C CYS A 801 71.20 44.52 -13.83
N ARG A 802 71.24 44.80 -15.13
CA ARG A 802 71.86 43.92 -16.14
C ARG A 802 73.38 43.94 -16.12
N LEU A 803 73.98 45.08 -15.79
CA LEU A 803 75.41 45.33 -15.89
C LEU A 803 75.93 45.91 -14.58
N PHE A 804 77.20 45.66 -14.28
CA PHE A 804 77.89 46.21 -13.12
C PHE A 804 79.08 47.04 -13.57
N CYS A 805 79.21 48.22 -12.98
CA CYS A 805 80.17 49.24 -13.37
C CYS A 805 81.18 49.51 -12.27
N THR A 806 82.46 49.23 -12.51
CA THR A 806 83.55 49.60 -11.59
C THR A 806 84.18 50.96 -11.90
N GLU A 807 83.65 51.66 -12.91
CA GLU A 807 84.05 53.03 -13.27
C GLU A 807 82.96 54.03 -12.85
N PRO A 808 83.29 55.33 -12.72
CA PRO A 808 82.28 56.35 -12.40
C PRO A 808 81.06 56.25 -13.31
N VAL A 809 79.86 56.22 -12.73
CA VAL A 809 78.63 56.17 -13.54
C VAL A 809 78.25 57.57 -13.94
N VAL A 810 77.93 57.73 -15.21
CA VAL A 810 77.58 59.01 -15.82
C VAL A 810 76.12 58.99 -16.20
N ALA A 811 75.35 59.96 -15.69
CA ALA A 811 74.01 60.22 -16.16
C ALA A 811 74.10 61.09 -17.42
N ASP A 812 73.63 60.57 -18.56
CA ASP A 812 73.67 61.26 -19.86
C ASP A 812 73.02 62.65 -19.76
N ARG A 813 73.49 63.62 -20.54
CA ARG A 813 72.96 65.00 -20.53
C ARG A 813 71.49 65.10 -20.93
N ASP A 814 71.00 64.14 -21.71
CA ASP A 814 69.59 64.03 -22.07
C ASP A 814 68.74 63.37 -20.97
N ASN A 815 69.36 62.91 -19.88
CA ASN A 815 68.66 62.34 -18.75
C ASN A 815 67.80 63.42 -18.09
N VAL A 816 66.49 63.16 -18.04
CA VAL A 816 65.50 64.16 -17.62
C VAL A 816 65.65 64.51 -16.13
N VAL A 817 66.34 63.67 -15.36
CA VAL A 817 66.68 63.94 -13.95
C VAL A 817 67.60 65.16 -13.80
N ILE A 818 68.46 65.43 -14.79
CA ILE A 818 69.47 66.50 -14.74
C ILE A 818 68.89 67.87 -15.17
N ARG A 819 67.65 67.94 -15.69
CA ARG A 819 67.06 69.18 -16.20
C ARG A 819 66.73 70.21 -15.11
N ASP A 820 66.68 69.79 -13.85
CA ASP A 820 66.59 70.69 -12.69
C ASP A 820 67.86 70.60 -11.84
N PRO A 821 68.81 71.55 -11.98
CA PRO A 821 70.04 71.57 -11.21
C PRO A 821 69.83 71.69 -9.70
N SER A 822 68.63 72.07 -9.24
CA SER A 822 68.32 72.19 -7.81
C SER A 822 68.10 70.85 -7.11
N LEU A 823 67.99 69.75 -7.87
CA LEU A 823 67.83 68.39 -7.36
C LEU A 823 69.16 67.66 -7.12
N ILE A 824 70.31 68.32 -7.27
CA ILE A 824 71.62 67.74 -6.90
C ILE A 824 71.93 68.16 -5.46
N PRO A 825 72.19 67.23 -4.51
CA PRO A 825 72.33 65.77 -4.68
C PRO A 825 71.00 64.99 -4.84
N PHE A 826 70.97 63.97 -5.70
CA PHE A 826 69.86 63.01 -5.80
C PHE A 826 70.32 61.56 -5.78
N ASN A 827 69.51 60.71 -5.15
CA ASN A 827 69.60 59.26 -5.26
C ASN A 827 68.89 58.80 -6.53
N PHE A 828 69.63 58.08 -7.37
CA PHE A 828 69.15 57.68 -8.68
C PHE A 828 68.00 56.65 -8.60
N ASN A 829 68.03 55.73 -7.64
CA ASN A 829 66.95 54.76 -7.40
C ASN A 829 65.64 55.44 -7.01
N ASP A 830 65.71 56.36 -6.03
CA ASP A 830 64.54 57.08 -5.51
C ASP A 830 63.88 57.94 -6.59
N GLU A 831 64.67 58.61 -7.42
CA GLU A 831 64.15 59.45 -8.49
C GLU A 831 63.53 58.64 -9.64
N VAL A 832 64.11 57.48 -9.98
CA VAL A 832 63.51 56.53 -10.94
C VAL A 832 62.18 56.03 -10.39
N LEU A 833 62.15 55.60 -9.14
CA LEU A 833 60.93 55.14 -8.46
C LEU A 833 59.85 56.24 -8.41
N ARG A 834 60.22 57.47 -8.05
CA ARG A 834 59.31 58.63 -8.00
C ARG A 834 58.70 58.94 -9.36
N ARG A 835 59.49 58.87 -10.44
CA ARG A 835 58.99 59.12 -11.80
C ARG A 835 58.04 58.03 -12.27
N VAL A 836 58.39 56.77 -12.03
CA VAL A 836 57.55 55.63 -12.40
C VAL A 836 56.21 55.72 -11.67
N THR A 837 56.24 55.96 -10.36
CA THR A 837 55.02 56.11 -9.55
C THR A 837 54.19 57.35 -9.90
N SER A 838 54.81 58.46 -10.33
CA SER A 838 54.09 59.69 -10.69
C SER A 838 53.56 59.75 -12.13
N SER A 839 54.16 59.02 -13.08
CA SER A 839 53.87 59.17 -14.51
C SER A 839 52.65 58.40 -15.00
N GLY A 840 52.23 57.34 -14.28
CA GLY A 840 51.03 56.54 -14.59
C GLY A 840 50.97 55.93 -16.00
N THR A 841 52.03 56.06 -16.80
CA THR A 841 52.09 55.63 -18.20
C THR A 841 53.03 54.43 -18.32
N PRO A 842 52.63 53.35 -19.03
CA PRO A 842 53.49 52.18 -19.15
C PRO A 842 54.74 52.50 -19.97
N THR A 843 55.89 52.67 -19.33
CA THR A 843 57.17 52.78 -20.01
C THR A 843 57.80 51.40 -20.14
N THR A 844 58.24 51.04 -21.34
CA THR A 844 58.74 49.69 -21.69
C THR A 844 60.25 49.67 -21.95
N THR A 845 60.90 50.83 -22.10
CA THR A 845 62.35 50.92 -22.34
C THR A 845 63.09 51.81 -21.34
N ASP A 846 64.36 51.50 -21.06
CA ASP A 846 65.22 52.36 -20.21
C ASP A 846 65.32 53.78 -20.79
N THR A 847 65.18 53.89 -22.12
CA THR A 847 65.14 55.17 -22.84
C THR A 847 63.84 55.94 -22.58
N GLU A 848 62.70 55.28 -22.48
CA GLU A 848 61.40 55.88 -22.15
C GLU A 848 61.30 56.34 -20.69
N LEU A 849 61.97 55.64 -19.77
CA LEU A 849 62.13 56.11 -18.38
C LEU A 849 62.92 57.43 -18.29
N GLY A 850 63.57 57.84 -19.39
CA GLY A 850 64.46 59.01 -19.43
C GLY A 850 65.77 58.77 -18.69
N VAL A 851 66.03 57.51 -18.34
CA VAL A 851 67.12 57.07 -17.47
C VAL A 851 68.24 56.55 -18.36
N LYS A 852 69.14 57.45 -18.73
CA LYS A 852 70.34 57.12 -19.48
C LYS A 852 71.53 57.23 -18.55
N ALA A 853 72.05 56.09 -18.11
CA ALA A 853 73.27 55.99 -17.33
C ALA A 853 74.23 55.00 -17.99
N HIS A 854 75.51 55.34 -18.04
CA HIS A 854 76.54 54.49 -18.62
C HIS A 854 77.85 54.58 -17.82
N CYS A 855 78.75 53.64 -18.10
CA CYS A 855 80.03 53.51 -17.42
C CYS A 855 81.11 54.42 -18.00
N GLY A 856 81.73 55.21 -17.13
CA GLY A 856 82.89 56.03 -17.45
C GLY A 856 82.53 57.29 -18.25
N CYS A 857 83.39 58.31 -18.17
CA CYS A 857 83.18 59.55 -18.91
C CYS A 857 83.58 59.40 -20.39
N LEU A 858 82.61 59.01 -21.22
CA LEU A 858 82.77 58.95 -22.67
C LEU A 858 82.99 60.35 -23.24
N GLN A 859 83.56 60.43 -24.43
CA GLN A 859 84.00 61.69 -25.04
C GLN A 859 82.86 62.72 -25.21
N ASN A 860 81.62 62.27 -25.37
CA ASN A 860 80.42 63.09 -25.46
C ASN A 860 79.95 63.67 -24.11
N ASP A 861 80.31 63.05 -22.98
CA ASP A 861 79.95 63.49 -21.64
C ASP A 861 80.86 64.60 -21.12
N ARG A 862 82.09 64.65 -21.62
CA ARG A 862 83.12 65.60 -21.20
C ARG A 862 82.76 67.03 -21.55
N THR A 863 83.26 67.97 -20.76
CA THR A 863 83.07 69.41 -20.96
C THR A 863 83.27 69.82 -22.42
N ARG A 864 82.22 70.42 -23.01
CA ARG A 864 82.32 71.07 -24.32
C ARG A 864 82.61 72.55 -24.08
N PRO A 865 83.20 73.28 -25.04
CA PRO A 865 83.29 74.73 -24.94
C PRO A 865 81.88 75.30 -24.66
N ASN A 866 81.71 75.94 -23.51
CA ASN A 866 80.46 76.56 -23.01
C ASN A 866 79.36 75.63 -22.45
N GLN A 867 79.63 74.35 -22.16
CA GLN A 867 78.69 73.50 -21.43
C GLN A 867 79.40 72.64 -20.36
N PRO A 868 78.84 72.56 -19.14
CA PRO A 868 79.39 71.68 -18.11
C PRO A 868 79.32 70.21 -18.55
N GLY A 869 80.24 69.39 -18.03
CA GLY A 869 80.25 67.94 -18.23
C GLY A 869 78.94 67.30 -17.75
N ALA A 870 78.63 66.11 -18.28
CA ALA A 870 77.55 65.29 -17.77
C ALA A 870 77.78 64.97 -16.29
N VAL A 871 76.71 64.86 -15.52
CA VAL A 871 76.80 64.60 -14.07
C VAL A 871 77.17 63.14 -13.88
N CYS A 872 78.07 62.87 -12.95
CA CYS A 872 78.56 61.55 -12.68
C CYS A 872 78.77 61.36 -11.18
N ASP A 873 78.71 60.11 -10.74
CA ASP A 873 79.17 59.71 -9.42
C ASP A 873 80.57 59.10 -9.56
N GLY A 874 81.58 59.83 -9.06
CA GLY A 874 82.99 59.45 -9.13
C GLY A 874 83.56 58.90 -7.83
N ASN A 875 82.88 59.12 -6.71
CA ASN A 875 83.25 58.63 -5.38
C ASN A 875 82.41 57.43 -4.95
N PHE A 876 81.47 57.00 -5.81
CA PHE A 876 80.67 55.80 -5.64
C PHE A 876 79.84 55.85 -4.36
N ASP A 877 79.27 56.99 -3.98
CA ASP A 877 78.49 57.12 -2.74
C ASP A 877 76.97 57.04 -2.95
N GLY A 878 76.52 56.78 -4.18
CA GLY A 878 75.10 56.79 -4.51
C GLY A 878 74.59 58.17 -4.97
N ILE A 879 75.44 59.19 -4.94
CA ILE A 879 75.06 60.59 -5.13
C ILE A 879 75.82 61.19 -6.33
N PHE A 880 75.06 61.65 -7.31
CA PHE A 880 75.61 62.26 -8.53
C PHE A 880 76.00 63.73 -8.30
N GLU A 881 77.15 63.99 -7.67
CA GLU A 881 77.67 65.35 -7.41
C GLU A 881 78.81 65.78 -8.35
N GLY A 882 79.50 64.82 -8.97
CA GLY A 882 80.65 65.06 -9.84
C GLY A 882 80.27 65.42 -11.28
N ARG A 883 81.25 65.88 -12.07
CA ARG A 883 81.08 66.08 -13.52
C ARG A 883 82.20 65.46 -14.33
N CYS A 884 81.85 64.97 -15.51
CA CYS A 884 82.82 64.44 -16.45
C CYS A 884 83.74 65.54 -16.98
N GLN A 885 85.01 65.48 -16.57
CA GLN A 885 86.07 66.40 -16.98
C GLN A 885 86.61 66.04 -18.37
N SER A 886 87.36 66.97 -18.99
CA SER A 886 87.96 66.78 -20.31
C SER A 886 88.96 65.61 -20.36
N ASP A 887 89.58 65.28 -19.23
CA ASP A 887 90.51 64.16 -19.08
C ASP A 887 89.81 62.80 -18.90
N GLY A 888 88.48 62.78 -18.83
CA GLY A 888 87.68 61.56 -18.67
C GLY A 888 87.51 61.10 -17.22
N ARG A 889 87.92 61.90 -16.23
CA ARG A 889 87.60 61.64 -14.82
C ARG A 889 86.26 62.27 -14.43
N CYS A 890 85.57 61.63 -13.50
CA CYS A 890 84.46 62.26 -12.78
C CYS A 890 85.03 63.00 -11.58
N ALA A 891 84.90 64.33 -11.55
CA ALA A 891 85.43 65.17 -10.48
C ALA A 891 84.60 66.43 -10.26
#